data_AF-A0A7J7NKV7-F1
#
_entry.id   AF-A0A7J7NKV7-F1
#
_cell.length_a   1.000
_cell.length_b   1.000
_cell.length_c   1.000
_cell.angle_alpha   90.00
_cell.angle_beta   90.00
_cell.angle_gamma   90.00
#
_symmetry.space_group_name_H-M   'P 1'
#
loop_
_entity.id
_entity.type
_entity.pdbx_description
1 polymer ?
#
loop_
_entity_poly.entity_id
_entity_poly.type
_entity_poly.pdbx_seq_one_letter_code
_entity_poly.pdbx_strand_id
1 'polypeptide(L)'
;MQAPMPAPYDHHHRGPPPPPHVDPAHVNWGGGRYPCGPVQGPVAPYVEHQKAVTIRNDVNLKKETLRVVPDEENPGQFLVAFTFDATVSGSIMVIFFAKEGADCNLTPAKENLFQPITVSFEQGLGQTFRQPSGTGIDFTMFEDIELMKESDMEVFPLAVKAEASTLEDIGLGENPMVRTINSQITQAVFEKEKGEFRVRVVKQILWVNGMRYELQEIYGIGNSVDGDFDANDPGKECVICLSEPRDTTVLPCRHMVQAAGSTFGTNFRVTTYGESHGGGVGCVIDGCPPRIPLSEADMQAELDRRRPGQSRITTPRKETDTCRIYSGVADGVTTGSPIHVNVPNTDQRGNDYSEMAIAYRPSHADATYDYKYGVRSVQGGGRSSARETIGRVAAGALAKKILKLYGIEVIAYVSQVHKVILPEGVVDDESLTLDQVESNIVRCPDSEYAKKMIAAIDTYRVKGDSVGGVVTCIARNVPRGLGSPVFDKLEAELAKALLSLPATKGFEIGSGFAGTLMTGSEHNDPFYTDKNKKIRTQTNRSGGIQGGISNGEIITMRVAFKPTSTIAKKQNTVNRDKEEIQLIARGRHDPCVVPRAVPMVEAMVALVLVDQLMAQYSQCHLLPINPALQEVMELKSLSHH
;
A
#
# COMPACT_ATOMS: atom_id res chain seq x y z
N MET A 1 36.73 -62.73 -1.02
CA MET A 1 37.27 -62.92 0.36
C MET A 1 36.75 -61.77 1.22
N GLN A 2 36.18 -62.16 2.37
CA GLN A 2 35.70 -61.40 3.54
C GLN A 2 34.64 -60.27 3.40
N ALA A 3 33.43 -60.63 3.84
CA ALA A 3 32.39 -59.80 4.47
C ALA A 3 32.63 -59.76 6.01
N PRO A 4 31.79 -59.16 6.90
CA PRO A 4 30.42 -58.65 6.71
C PRO A 4 30.02 -57.35 7.49
N MET A 5 28.77 -56.90 7.28
CA MET A 5 28.04 -55.92 8.11
C MET A 5 27.68 -56.49 9.50
N PRO A 6 27.14 -55.67 10.44
CA PRO A 6 25.67 -55.64 10.61
C PRO A 6 25.07 -54.26 11.01
N ALA A 7 23.75 -54.10 10.78
CA ALA A 7 22.87 -53.15 11.49
C ALA A 7 22.30 -53.83 12.77
N PRO A 8 21.66 -53.11 13.74
CA PRO A 8 20.18 -53.09 13.72
C PRO A 8 19.47 -51.91 14.46
N TYR A 9 18.16 -51.75 14.17
CA TYR A 9 16.96 -51.50 15.03
C TYR A 9 17.10 -50.88 16.46
N ASP A 10 16.13 -50.22 17.13
CA ASP A 10 14.77 -49.64 16.89
C ASP A 10 14.16 -49.24 18.28
N HIS A 11 12.98 -48.58 18.28
CA HIS A 11 11.92 -48.50 19.33
C HIS A 11 11.97 -47.43 20.45
N HIS A 12 10.88 -46.77 20.91
CA HIS A 12 9.40 -46.86 20.76
C HIS A 12 8.76 -45.46 21.06
N HIS A 13 7.59 -45.06 20.51
CA HIS A 13 6.27 -45.53 20.91
C HIS A 13 5.21 -45.52 19.80
N ARG A 14 4.42 -46.60 19.80
CA ARG A 14 3.34 -47.00 18.90
C ARG A 14 2.02 -46.25 19.16
N GLY A 15 1.26 -45.99 18.09
CA GLY A 15 -0.21 -45.90 18.11
C GLY A 15 -0.80 -47.04 17.24
N PRO A 16 -1.92 -47.69 17.64
CA PRO A 16 -2.45 -48.87 16.94
C PRO A 16 -3.35 -48.50 15.73
N PRO A 17 -3.61 -49.46 14.81
CA PRO A 17 -4.33 -49.25 13.55
C PRO A 17 -5.87 -49.40 13.69
N PRO A 18 -6.67 -48.97 12.69
CA PRO A 18 -8.13 -49.00 12.78
C PRO A 18 -8.70 -50.36 12.33
N PRO A 19 -9.87 -50.76 12.86
CA PRO A 19 -10.83 -51.50 12.04
C PRO A 19 -12.31 -51.08 12.37
N PRO A 20 -13.34 -51.70 11.76
CA PRO A 20 -13.97 -51.30 10.51
C PRO A 20 -15.46 -50.89 10.68
N HIS A 21 -16.07 -50.45 9.57
CA HIS A 21 -17.50 -50.18 9.41
C HIS A 21 -18.45 -51.15 10.13
N VAL A 22 -19.41 -50.61 10.89
CA VAL A 22 -20.74 -51.19 11.13
C VAL A 22 -21.76 -50.05 11.30
N ASP A 23 -22.76 -50.01 10.43
CA ASP A 23 -24.11 -49.47 10.65
C ASP A 23 -25.05 -50.71 10.78
N PRO A 24 -26.29 -50.70 11.34
CA PRO A 24 -27.17 -49.54 11.57
C PRO A 24 -28.07 -49.59 12.85
N ALA A 25 -28.81 -48.48 13.04
CA ALA A 25 -30.21 -48.41 13.49
C ALA A 25 -30.60 -48.32 14.99
N HIS A 26 -31.50 -47.36 15.21
CA HIS A 26 -32.58 -47.23 16.21
C HIS A 26 -32.35 -46.53 17.58
N VAL A 27 -32.93 -45.32 17.64
CA VAL A 27 -34.04 -44.88 18.54
C VAL A 27 -33.73 -44.21 19.89
N ASN A 28 -34.11 -42.92 19.90
CA ASN A 28 -34.72 -42.07 20.94
C ASN A 28 -34.02 -41.68 22.25
N TRP A 29 -33.89 -40.35 22.35
CA TRP A 29 -34.35 -39.44 23.43
C TRP A 29 -33.77 -39.58 24.85
N GLY A 30 -33.12 -38.48 25.26
CA GLY A 30 -33.36 -37.84 26.56
C GLY A 30 -32.33 -38.12 27.64
N GLY A 31 -31.47 -37.13 27.91
CA GLY A 31 -30.66 -37.12 29.14
C GLY A 31 -29.43 -36.23 29.01
N GLY A 32 -29.51 -35.01 29.53
CA GLY A 32 -28.42 -34.06 29.52
C GLY A 32 -27.19 -34.52 30.29
N ARG A 33 -26.01 -34.22 29.73
CA ARG A 33 -24.73 -33.97 30.41
C ARG A 33 -23.83 -33.21 29.42
N TYR A 34 -23.63 -31.91 29.65
CA TYR A 34 -22.45 -31.21 29.12
C TYR A 34 -21.20 -31.87 29.72
N PRO A 35 -20.12 -32.05 28.94
CA PRO A 35 -19.02 -31.10 29.10
C PRO A 35 -18.23 -30.85 27.80
N CYS A 36 -18.14 -29.59 27.39
CA CYS A 36 -16.89 -28.97 26.93
C CYS A 36 -17.18 -27.48 26.77
N GLY A 37 -16.64 -26.69 27.70
CA GLY A 37 -16.67 -25.23 27.62
C GLY A 37 -15.88 -24.74 26.41
N PRO A 38 -16.08 -23.47 26.02
CA PRO A 38 -15.32 -22.87 24.92
C PRO A 38 -13.84 -22.90 25.27
N VAL A 39 -13.03 -23.44 24.35
CA VAL A 39 -11.58 -23.22 24.36
C VAL A 39 -11.40 -21.71 24.20
N GLN A 40 -11.08 -21.04 25.32
CA GLN A 40 -10.65 -19.65 25.27
C GLN A 40 -9.40 -19.62 24.39
N GLY A 41 -9.49 -18.91 23.26
CA GLY A 41 -8.29 -18.53 22.53
C GLY A 41 -7.33 -17.79 23.47
N PRO A 42 -6.02 -17.78 23.18
CA PRO A 42 -5.07 -17.05 23.99
C PRO A 42 -5.56 -15.61 24.15
N VAL A 43 -5.86 -15.23 25.40
CA VAL A 43 -6.24 -13.86 25.75
C VAL A 43 -5.09 -12.99 25.30
N ALA A 44 -5.36 -12.01 24.43
CA ALA A 44 -4.36 -11.03 24.06
C ALA A 44 -3.77 -10.45 25.37
N PRO A 45 -2.44 -10.42 25.52
CA PRO A 45 -1.84 -9.94 26.77
C PRO A 45 -2.41 -8.57 27.08
N TYR A 46 -2.91 -8.40 28.30
CA TYR A 46 -3.37 -7.12 28.81
C TYR A 46 -2.19 -6.14 28.72
N VAL A 47 -2.26 -5.19 27.79
CA VAL A 47 -1.27 -4.13 27.66
C VAL A 47 -1.68 -3.05 28.65
N GLU A 48 -0.95 -2.96 29.75
CA GLU A 48 -1.07 -1.83 30.66
C GLU A 48 -0.47 -0.60 29.98
N HIS A 49 -1.31 0.30 29.49
CA HIS A 49 -0.86 1.55 28.89
C HIS A 49 -0.16 2.40 29.95
N GLN A 50 1.18 2.39 29.94
CA GLN A 50 1.95 3.30 30.76
C GLN A 50 1.76 4.72 30.22
N LYS A 51 1.36 5.63 31.11
CA LYS A 51 1.18 7.03 30.77
C LYS A 51 2.54 7.59 30.37
N ALA A 52 2.62 8.18 29.17
CA ALA A 52 3.84 8.85 28.73
C ALA A 52 4.23 9.94 29.75
N VAL A 53 5.45 9.85 30.27
CA VAL A 53 6.01 10.82 31.22
C VAL A 53 6.93 11.74 30.43
N THR A 54 6.61 13.04 30.42
CA THR A 54 7.50 14.05 29.84
C THR A 54 8.62 14.33 30.83
N ILE A 55 9.87 14.05 30.42
CA ILE A 55 11.06 14.38 31.19
C ILE A 55 11.59 15.71 30.67
N ARG A 56 11.74 16.68 31.56
CA ARG A 56 12.33 17.97 31.24
C ARG A 56 13.84 17.89 31.49
N ASN A 57 14.63 18.19 30.46
CA ASN A 57 16.07 18.37 30.59
C ASN A 57 16.38 19.85 30.75
N ASP A 58 16.88 20.24 31.93
CA ASP A 58 17.09 21.63 32.27
C ASP A 58 18.42 22.18 31.72
N VAL A 59 19.39 21.31 31.43
CA VAL A 59 20.70 21.67 30.88
C VAL A 59 21.11 20.66 29.81
N ASN A 60 21.25 21.12 28.57
CA ASN A 60 21.53 20.29 27.41
C ASN A 60 22.90 20.60 26.79
N LEU A 61 23.87 19.68 26.96
CA LEU A 61 25.16 19.73 26.27
C LEU A 61 25.01 19.21 24.84
N LYS A 62 25.39 20.03 23.86
CA LYS A 62 25.38 19.69 22.42
C LYS A 62 26.56 18.80 22.08
N LYS A 63 26.33 17.50 21.97
CA LYS A 63 27.41 16.50 21.84
C LYS A 63 28.31 16.74 20.63
N GLU A 64 27.77 17.29 19.55
CA GLU A 64 28.46 17.60 18.31
C GLU A 64 29.45 18.76 18.42
N THR A 65 29.35 19.58 19.47
CA THR A 65 30.25 20.71 19.70
C THR A 65 31.36 20.42 20.70
N LEU A 66 31.28 19.27 21.41
CA LEU A 66 32.27 18.84 22.39
C LEU A 66 33.60 18.52 21.72
N ARG A 67 34.64 19.26 22.11
CA ARG A 67 35.98 19.16 21.54
C ARG A 67 37.04 19.54 22.57
N VAL A 68 38.29 19.25 22.22
CA VAL A 68 39.46 19.77 22.92
C VAL A 68 40.14 20.86 22.09
N VAL A 69 40.63 21.89 22.77
CA VAL A 69 41.32 23.03 22.16
C VAL A 69 42.66 23.27 22.87
N PRO A 70 43.73 23.70 22.18
CA PRO A 70 45.00 24.01 22.84
C PRO A 70 44.85 25.09 23.93
N ASP A 71 45.59 24.93 25.02
CA ASP A 71 45.75 25.98 26.03
C ASP A 71 46.85 26.96 25.61
N GLU A 72 46.48 28.21 25.34
CA GLU A 72 47.41 29.24 24.87
C GLU A 72 48.42 29.65 25.95
N GLU A 73 48.04 29.56 27.23
CA GLU A 73 48.92 29.95 28.35
C GLU A 73 49.81 28.78 28.83
N ASN A 74 49.43 27.53 28.50
CA ASN A 74 50.14 26.31 28.92
C ASN A 74 50.40 25.39 27.71
N PRO A 75 51.50 25.62 26.96
CA PRO A 75 51.83 24.83 25.78
C PRO A 75 51.89 23.33 26.06
N GLY A 76 51.18 22.53 25.25
CA GLY A 76 51.10 21.07 25.39
C GLY A 76 49.86 20.57 26.13
N GLN A 77 49.12 21.46 26.83
CA GLN A 77 47.83 21.11 27.44
C GLN A 77 46.66 21.43 26.52
N PHE A 78 45.59 20.64 26.67
CA PHE A 78 44.34 20.78 25.94
C PHE A 78 43.16 20.96 26.88
N LEU A 79 42.33 21.95 26.57
CA LEU A 79 41.15 22.34 27.33
C LEU A 79 39.87 21.81 26.68
N VAL A 80 38.90 21.41 27.49
CA VAL A 80 37.58 20.99 27.00
C VAL A 80 36.74 22.23 26.66
N ALA A 81 36.10 22.21 25.49
CA ALA A 81 35.18 23.25 25.04
C ALA A 81 33.95 22.66 24.36
N PHE A 82 32.78 23.28 24.57
CA PHE A 82 31.51 22.87 23.97
C PHE A 82 30.47 23.98 24.07
N THR A 83 29.33 23.77 23.43
CA THR A 83 28.14 24.61 23.57
C THR A 83 27.03 23.86 24.29
N PHE A 84 26.23 24.59 25.04
CA PHE A 84 25.13 24.03 25.81
C PHE A 84 23.96 25.03 25.90
N ASP A 85 22.78 24.49 26.14
CA ASP A 85 21.56 25.24 26.42
C ASP A 85 21.17 24.99 27.88
N ALA A 86 20.85 26.03 28.63
CA ALA A 86 20.41 25.90 30.02
C ALA A 86 19.14 26.73 30.27
N THR A 87 18.10 26.08 30.80
CA THR A 87 16.83 26.73 31.16
C THR A 87 16.80 27.25 32.60
N VAL A 88 17.84 26.95 33.38
CA VAL A 88 18.10 27.45 34.74
C VAL A 88 19.60 27.72 34.91
N SER A 89 20.00 28.43 35.96
CA SER A 89 21.42 28.54 36.33
C SER A 89 21.93 27.21 36.90
N GLY A 90 23.24 27.03 36.96
CA GLY A 90 23.80 25.73 37.34
C GLY A 90 25.32 25.72 37.34
N SER A 91 25.89 24.51 37.26
CA SER A 91 27.34 24.34 37.15
C SER A 91 27.73 23.22 36.19
N ILE A 92 28.86 23.40 35.52
CA ILE A 92 29.49 22.38 34.68
C ILE A 92 30.72 21.88 35.42
N MET A 93 30.76 20.57 35.65
CA MET A 93 31.90 19.86 36.17
C MET A 93 32.58 19.05 35.06
N VAL A 94 33.88 19.24 34.87
CA VAL A 94 34.70 18.43 33.94
C VAL A 94 35.64 17.55 34.74
N ILE A 95 35.64 16.25 34.42
CA ILE A 95 36.43 15.22 35.10
C ILE A 95 37.14 14.39 34.04
N PHE A 96 38.47 14.32 34.13
CA PHE A 96 39.27 13.37 33.36
C PHE A 96 39.36 12.03 34.09
N PHE A 97 39.27 10.93 33.34
CA PHE A 97 39.30 9.55 33.86
C PHE A 97 38.26 9.31 34.96
N ALA A 98 36.99 9.50 34.65
CA ALA A 98 35.88 9.38 35.59
C ALA A 98 35.29 7.95 35.64
N LYS A 99 34.94 7.48 36.84
CA LYS A 99 34.09 6.31 37.06
C LYS A 99 32.65 6.74 37.37
N GLU A 100 31.67 6.12 36.73
CA GLU A 100 30.25 6.29 37.05
C GLU A 100 29.86 5.33 38.18
N GLY A 101 29.51 5.87 39.35
CA GLY A 101 29.02 5.12 40.50
C GLY A 101 27.49 5.08 40.58
N ALA A 102 26.98 4.64 41.74
CA ALA A 102 25.55 4.71 42.06
C ALA A 102 25.04 6.17 42.03
N ASP A 103 23.77 6.35 41.69
CA ASP A 103 23.09 7.64 41.58
C ASP A 103 23.76 8.63 40.61
N CYS A 104 24.43 8.10 39.58
CA CYS A 104 25.14 8.90 38.58
C CYS A 104 26.22 9.82 39.17
N ASN A 105 26.78 9.46 40.33
CA ASN A 105 27.93 10.14 40.91
C ASN A 105 29.20 9.80 40.14
N LEU A 106 29.95 10.82 39.74
CA LEU A 106 31.21 10.65 39.02
C LEU A 106 32.38 10.79 39.99
N THR A 107 33.29 9.81 40.00
CA THR A 107 34.49 9.84 40.82
C THR A 107 35.76 9.85 39.94
N PRO A 108 36.74 10.73 40.21
CA PRO A 108 37.99 10.75 39.45
C PRO A 108 38.86 9.54 39.80
N ALA A 109 39.24 8.73 38.81
CA ALA A 109 40.15 7.60 39.02
C ALA A 109 41.61 8.05 39.20
N LYS A 110 41.96 9.27 38.76
CA LYS A 110 43.31 9.84 38.78
C LYS A 110 43.34 11.21 39.47
N GLU A 111 42.75 11.32 40.66
CA GLU A 111 42.60 12.59 41.40
C GLU A 111 43.94 13.30 41.71
N ASN A 112 45.03 12.54 41.90
CA ASN A 112 46.37 13.09 42.11
C ASN A 112 46.97 13.76 40.86
N LEU A 113 46.42 13.51 39.68
CA LEU A 113 46.89 14.06 38.40
C LEU A 113 45.96 15.16 37.87
N PHE A 114 44.65 14.98 38.03
CA PHE A 114 43.65 15.97 37.59
C PHE A 114 42.59 16.16 38.67
N GLN A 115 42.49 17.38 39.18
CA GLN A 115 41.38 17.76 40.05
C GLN A 115 40.15 18.12 39.19
N PRO A 116 38.95 17.63 39.55
CA PRO A 116 37.71 18.07 38.92
C PRO A 116 37.57 19.59 38.95
N ILE A 117 37.23 20.19 37.80
CA ILE A 117 36.92 21.62 37.72
C ILE A 117 35.42 21.81 37.69
N THR A 118 34.91 22.79 38.44
CA THR A 118 33.50 23.16 38.45
C THR A 118 33.37 24.64 38.14
N VAL A 119 32.54 24.98 37.16
CA VAL A 119 32.30 26.35 36.71
C VAL A 119 30.81 26.62 36.70
N SER A 120 30.38 27.67 37.42
CA SER A 120 28.99 28.09 37.44
C SER A 120 28.59 28.81 36.15
N PHE A 121 27.32 28.67 35.74
CA PHE A 121 26.72 29.36 34.60
C PHE A 121 25.33 29.91 34.95
N GLU A 122 24.90 30.93 34.21
CA GLU A 122 23.56 31.50 34.30
C GLU A 122 22.61 30.86 33.29
N GLN A 123 21.30 31.09 33.44
CA GLN A 123 20.31 30.66 32.45
C GLN A 123 20.57 31.28 31.08
N GLY A 124 20.51 30.47 30.01
CA GLY A 124 20.72 30.96 28.64
C GLY A 124 20.85 29.84 27.60
N LEU A 125 20.46 30.13 26.35
CA LEU A 125 20.59 29.22 25.21
C LEU A 125 21.85 29.55 24.40
N GLY A 126 22.49 28.54 23.82
CA GLY A 126 23.67 28.68 22.97
C GLY A 126 24.92 29.15 23.70
N GLN A 127 25.00 28.91 25.01
CA GLN A 127 26.16 29.29 25.82
C GLN A 127 27.38 28.46 25.40
N THR A 128 28.56 29.07 25.49
CA THR A 128 29.83 28.40 25.19
C THR A 128 30.60 28.20 26.47
N PHE A 129 30.93 26.94 26.76
CA PHE A 129 31.83 26.56 27.84
C PHE A 129 33.24 26.39 27.28
N ARG A 130 34.23 26.96 28.00
CA ARG A 130 35.65 26.67 27.82
C ARG A 130 36.26 26.45 29.20
N GLN A 131 36.96 25.33 29.34
CA GLN A 131 37.66 24.99 30.58
C GLN A 131 38.70 26.07 30.96
N PRO A 132 38.87 26.41 32.25
CA PRO A 132 39.87 27.37 32.70
C PRO A 132 41.31 26.95 32.34
N SER A 133 42.13 27.93 31.96
CA SER A 133 43.54 27.68 31.62
C SER A 133 44.32 27.06 32.79
N GLY A 134 45.26 26.18 32.50
CA GLY A 134 46.09 25.46 33.48
C GLY A 134 45.42 24.23 34.11
N THR A 135 44.21 23.87 33.66
CA THR A 135 43.47 22.69 34.16
C THR A 135 43.29 21.60 33.10
N GLY A 136 43.90 21.78 31.93
CA GLY A 136 43.75 20.90 30.78
C GLY A 136 44.48 19.56 30.92
N ILE A 137 44.31 18.70 29.92
CA ILE A 137 44.98 17.41 29.83
C ILE A 137 46.20 17.51 28.90
N ASP A 138 47.33 16.93 29.33
CA ASP A 138 48.46 16.66 28.45
C ASP A 138 48.36 15.21 27.94
N PHE A 139 48.01 15.05 26.66
CA PHE A 139 47.84 13.74 26.05
C PHE A 139 49.14 12.93 25.94
N THR A 140 50.31 13.57 25.98
CA THR A 140 51.60 12.87 25.87
C THR A 140 51.93 12.03 27.10
N MET A 141 51.21 12.24 28.20
CA MET A 141 51.36 11.51 29.46
C MET A 141 50.64 10.16 29.48
N PHE A 142 49.87 9.81 28.44
CA PHE A 142 49.02 8.63 28.40
C PHE A 142 49.22 7.82 27.12
N GLU A 143 49.10 6.50 27.22
CA GLU A 143 49.05 5.62 26.06
C GLU A 143 47.71 5.75 25.33
N ASP A 144 47.69 5.56 24.01
CA ASP A 144 46.47 5.68 23.19
C ASP A 144 45.33 4.77 23.71
N ILE A 145 45.67 3.60 24.29
CA ILE A 145 44.70 2.65 24.87
C ILE A 145 43.96 3.24 26.08
N GLU A 146 44.59 4.11 26.87
CA GLU A 146 43.93 4.76 28.01
C GLU A 146 42.98 5.89 27.60
N LEU A 147 43.18 6.42 26.39
CA LEU A 147 42.42 7.53 25.82
C LEU A 147 41.25 7.04 24.95
N MET A 148 41.36 5.84 24.39
CA MET A 148 40.36 5.18 23.56
C MET A 148 39.54 4.17 24.39
N LYS A 149 38.32 3.85 23.95
CA LYS A 149 37.50 2.80 24.58
C LYS A 149 37.58 1.50 23.79
N GLU A 150 38.33 0.52 24.29
CA GLU A 150 38.10 -0.90 23.98
C GLU A 150 37.22 -1.51 25.09
N SER A 151 36.36 -2.45 24.72
CA SER A 151 35.16 -2.93 25.45
C SER A 151 35.26 -3.07 26.99
N ASP A 152 34.14 -2.72 27.67
CA ASP A 152 33.85 -2.87 29.11
C ASP A 152 34.71 -2.07 30.12
N MET A 153 35.23 -0.92 29.71
CA MET A 153 35.90 0.00 30.64
C MET A 153 34.91 0.62 31.65
N GLU A 154 35.22 0.46 32.95
CA GLU A 154 34.56 1.18 34.07
C GLU A 154 34.96 2.67 34.13
N VAL A 155 36.07 3.06 33.49
CA VAL A 155 36.64 4.42 33.52
C VAL A 155 36.50 5.08 32.16
N PHE A 156 35.89 6.27 32.13
CA PHE A 156 35.75 7.08 30.93
C PHE A 156 36.82 8.19 30.89
N PRO A 157 37.59 8.32 29.80
CA PRO A 157 38.66 9.32 29.68
C PRO A 157 38.20 10.76 29.92
N LEU A 158 36.97 11.08 29.52
CA LEU A 158 36.34 12.37 29.77
C LEU A 158 34.89 12.16 30.22
N ALA A 159 34.51 12.83 31.31
CA ALA A 159 33.12 13.01 31.69
C ALA A 159 32.84 14.48 32.00
N VAL A 160 31.71 14.97 31.48
CA VAL A 160 31.18 16.30 31.75
C VAL A 160 29.83 16.14 32.42
N LYS A 161 29.68 16.68 33.64
CA LYS A 161 28.41 16.71 34.38
C LYS A 161 27.91 18.14 34.45
N ALA A 162 26.75 18.40 33.87
CA ALA A 162 26.08 19.69 33.95
C ALA A 162 24.90 19.58 34.92
N GLU A 163 24.96 20.31 36.03
CA GLU A 163 23.96 20.29 37.10
C GLU A 163 23.10 21.56 37.04
N ALA A 164 21.79 21.38 37.21
CA ALA A 164 20.79 22.44 37.25
C ALA A 164 20.54 22.87 38.70
N SER A 165 20.74 24.16 39.01
CA SER A 165 20.39 24.75 40.30
C SER A 165 19.00 25.36 40.23
N THR A 166 18.06 24.93 41.07
CA THR A 166 16.69 25.47 41.04
C THR A 166 16.47 26.51 42.16
N LEU A 167 15.48 27.40 42.00
CA LEU A 167 15.13 28.43 43.00
C LEU A 167 14.74 27.84 44.38
N GLU A 168 14.39 26.56 44.43
CA GLU A 168 14.07 25.84 45.67
C GLU A 168 15.31 25.46 46.49
N ASP A 169 16.51 25.57 45.92
CA ASP A 169 17.79 25.24 46.57
C ASP A 169 18.40 26.43 47.34
N ILE A 170 17.92 27.65 47.09
CA ILE A 170 18.48 28.91 47.65
C ILE A 170 17.73 29.37 48.90
N GLY A 171 16.58 28.74 49.22
CA GLY A 171 15.77 29.14 50.37
C GLY A 171 15.11 27.96 51.06
N LEU A 172 15.79 27.39 52.07
CA LEU A 172 15.23 26.93 53.36
C LEU A 172 16.31 26.16 54.13
N GLY A 173 16.56 26.60 55.37
CA GLY A 173 17.34 25.84 56.34
C GLY A 173 16.59 24.58 56.80
N GLU A 174 17.38 23.57 57.20
CA GLU A 174 17.01 22.46 58.08
C GLU A 174 15.86 21.53 57.62
N ASN A 175 16.11 20.70 56.59
CA ASN A 175 15.59 19.32 56.56
C ASN A 175 16.33 18.45 55.50
N PRO A 176 17.04 17.37 55.88
CA PRO A 176 17.80 16.55 54.94
C PRO A 176 16.92 15.42 54.36
N MET A 177 15.94 15.76 53.51
CA MET A 177 15.52 14.81 52.48
C MET A 177 16.38 15.10 51.24
N VAL A 178 17.17 14.11 50.83
CA VAL A 178 18.08 14.15 49.68
C VAL A 178 17.29 14.58 48.44
N ARG A 179 17.32 15.88 48.11
CA ARG A 179 16.77 16.39 46.85
C ARG A 179 17.81 16.11 45.77
N THR A 180 17.44 15.25 44.82
CA THR A 180 18.28 14.90 43.69
C THR A 180 18.36 16.07 42.73
N ILE A 181 19.55 16.65 42.58
CA ILE A 181 19.83 17.72 41.63
C ILE A 181 19.74 17.15 40.20
N ASN A 182 18.92 17.76 39.35
CA ASN A 182 18.81 17.35 37.96
C ASN A 182 20.15 17.58 37.24
N SER A 183 20.61 16.60 36.48
CA SER A 183 21.88 16.75 35.75
C SER A 183 21.92 16.00 34.42
N GLN A 184 22.73 16.51 33.50
CA GLN A 184 23.12 15.81 32.28
C GLN A 184 24.60 15.43 32.37
N ILE A 185 24.88 14.15 32.15
CA ILE A 185 26.23 13.60 32.11
C ILE A 185 26.55 13.20 30.68
N THR A 186 27.65 13.71 30.15
CA THR A 186 28.20 13.32 28.84
C THR A 186 29.52 12.61 29.07
N GLN A 187 29.62 11.35 28.67
CA GLN A 187 30.85 10.56 28.75
C GLN A 187 31.44 10.36 27.36
N ALA A 188 32.74 10.60 27.24
CA ALA A 188 33.44 10.66 25.98
C ALA A 188 34.84 10.04 26.07
N VAL A 189 35.38 9.74 24.90
CA VAL A 189 36.73 9.20 24.68
C VAL A 189 37.49 10.13 23.74
N PHE A 190 38.81 9.99 23.72
CA PHE A 190 39.65 10.72 22.77
C PHE A 190 40.12 9.79 21.66
N GLU A 191 40.02 10.26 20.42
CA GLU A 191 40.46 9.53 19.24
C GLU A 191 41.48 10.34 18.49
N LYS A 192 42.53 9.67 18.01
CA LYS A 192 43.61 10.31 17.28
C LYS A 192 43.36 10.15 15.78
N GLU A 193 43.06 11.25 15.11
CA GLU A 193 42.82 11.28 13.66
C GLU A 193 43.85 12.20 13.00
N LYS A 194 44.69 11.66 12.11
CA LYS A 194 45.75 12.41 11.38
C LYS A 194 46.72 13.20 12.30
N GLY A 195 46.91 12.74 13.54
CA GLY A 195 47.83 13.37 14.50
C GLY A 195 47.18 14.39 15.44
N GLU A 196 45.89 14.69 15.27
CA GLU A 196 45.10 15.55 16.16
C GLU A 196 44.16 14.71 17.03
N PHE A 197 43.94 15.14 18.28
CA PHE A 197 42.99 14.51 19.18
C PHE A 197 41.58 15.09 18.99
N ARG A 198 40.60 14.22 18.76
CA ARG A 198 39.17 14.53 18.67
C ARG A 198 38.43 13.86 19.81
N VAL A 199 37.31 14.46 20.22
CA VAL A 199 36.45 13.89 21.26
C VAL A 199 35.32 13.13 20.58
N ARG A 200 35.12 11.86 20.95
CA ARG A 200 33.93 11.09 20.57
C ARG A 200 33.06 10.84 21.79
N VAL A 201 31.83 11.33 21.74
CA VAL A 201 30.83 11.06 22.79
C VAL A 201 30.35 9.62 22.71
N VAL A 202 30.42 8.92 23.84
CA VAL A 202 30.03 7.50 23.95
C VAL A 202 28.60 7.37 24.43
N LYS A 203 28.20 8.15 25.44
CA LYS A 203 26.82 8.16 25.95
C LYS A 203 26.49 9.49 26.61
N GLN A 204 25.21 9.85 26.59
CA GLN A 204 24.65 10.94 27.36
C GLN A 204 23.56 10.39 28.30
N ILE A 205 23.55 10.87 29.53
CA ILE A 205 22.70 10.37 30.61
C ILE A 205 22.01 11.57 31.24
N LEU A 206 20.70 11.47 31.50
CA LEU A 206 19.96 12.38 32.35
C LEU A 206 19.70 11.74 33.69
N TRP A 207 19.96 12.48 34.75
CA TRP A 207 19.53 12.18 36.09
C TRP A 207 18.43 13.18 36.44
N VAL A 208 17.17 12.72 36.47
CA VAL A 208 16.01 13.57 36.73
C VAL A 208 15.08 12.86 37.69
N ASN A 209 14.70 13.53 38.78
CA ASN A 209 13.81 12.98 39.82
C ASN A 209 14.27 11.61 40.39
N GLY A 210 15.58 11.44 40.61
CA GLY A 210 16.14 10.20 41.13
C GLY A 210 16.14 9.01 40.16
N MET A 211 15.87 9.26 38.88
CA MET A 211 15.84 8.25 37.83
C MET A 211 16.93 8.55 36.79
N ARG A 212 17.66 7.50 36.40
CA ARG A 212 18.65 7.52 35.33
C ARG A 212 17.99 7.24 33.98
N TYR A 213 18.16 8.14 33.03
CA TYR A 213 17.74 7.97 31.64
C TYR A 213 18.95 8.03 30.72
N GLU A 214 19.12 7.04 29.87
CA GLU A 214 20.17 7.08 28.85
C GLU A 214 19.60 7.66 27.55
N LEU A 215 20.26 8.67 27.00
CA LEU A 215 19.83 9.30 25.75
C LEU A 215 20.22 8.40 24.58
N GLN A 216 19.21 7.95 23.86
CA GLN A 216 19.35 7.28 22.57
C GLN A 216 18.90 8.24 21.48
N GLU A 217 19.68 8.35 20.41
CA GLU A 217 19.24 9.09 19.23
C GLU A 217 18.17 8.29 18.49
N ILE A 218 17.00 8.91 18.34
CA ILE A 218 15.92 8.35 17.56
C ILE A 218 15.98 8.99 16.17
N TYR A 219 16.27 8.22 15.14
CA TYR A 219 16.20 8.70 13.76
C TYR A 219 14.82 8.39 13.15
N GLY A 220 14.09 9.44 12.80
CA GLY A 220 12.97 9.43 11.87
C GLY A 220 13.35 10.06 10.52
N ILE A 221 12.39 10.22 9.61
CA ILE A 221 12.61 11.04 8.40
C ILE A 221 12.79 12.49 8.85
N GLY A 222 14.03 12.88 9.14
CA GLY A 222 14.41 14.19 9.61
C GLY A 222 15.81 14.52 9.13
N ASN A 223 15.87 15.20 7.99
CA ASN A 223 16.98 15.98 7.45
C ASN A 223 18.38 15.36 7.50
N SER A 224 18.58 14.27 6.75
CA SER A 224 19.86 14.08 6.07
C SER A 224 19.96 15.14 4.97
N VAL A 225 20.39 16.35 5.34
CA VAL A 225 20.82 17.35 4.37
C VAL A 225 22.23 16.94 3.94
N ASP A 226 22.41 16.85 2.62
CA ASP A 226 23.65 16.60 1.88
C ASP A 226 24.26 15.18 1.94
N GLY A 227 23.91 14.39 0.92
CA GLY A 227 24.91 13.76 0.04
C GLY A 227 25.65 12.50 0.48
N ASP A 228 25.86 12.24 1.77
CA ASP A 228 26.65 11.07 2.22
C ASP A 228 25.75 9.89 2.58
N PHE A 229 25.39 9.11 1.56
CA PHE A 229 24.84 7.77 1.74
C PHE A 229 26.02 6.81 2.00
N ASP A 230 26.36 6.56 3.26
CA ASP A 230 27.34 5.53 3.60
C ASP A 230 26.71 4.14 3.40
N ALA A 231 27.22 3.38 2.42
CA ALA A 231 26.72 2.04 2.08
C ALA A 231 27.03 0.99 3.17
N ASN A 232 27.79 1.35 4.21
CA ASN A 232 28.15 0.49 5.33
C ASN A 232 27.48 0.85 6.67
N ASP A 233 26.53 1.79 6.73
CA ASP A 233 25.74 2.03 7.96
C ASP A 233 24.70 0.89 8.12
N PRO A 234 24.80 0.02 9.15
CA PRO A 234 23.90 -1.12 9.34
C PRO A 234 22.46 -0.72 9.71
N GLY A 235 22.10 0.56 9.66
CA GLY A 235 20.73 1.03 9.79
C GLY A 235 20.37 1.23 11.26
N LYS A 236 20.49 2.47 11.73
CA LYS A 236 19.99 2.87 13.04
C LYS A 236 18.48 2.58 13.14
N GLU A 237 18.08 1.97 14.25
CA GLU A 237 16.76 1.38 14.43
C GLU A 237 15.62 2.43 14.44
N CYS A 238 14.49 2.08 13.81
CA CYS A 238 13.30 2.90 13.80
C CYS A 238 12.60 2.87 15.18
N VAL A 239 12.06 4.00 15.64
CA VAL A 239 11.29 4.10 16.91
C VAL A 239 10.16 3.06 17.03
N ILE A 240 9.62 2.61 15.90
CA ILE A 240 8.55 1.60 15.81
C ILE A 240 9.10 0.16 16.01
N CYS A 241 10.36 -0.10 15.68
CA CYS A 241 11.00 -1.39 15.96
C CYS A 241 11.30 -1.56 17.45
N LEU A 242 11.46 -0.45 18.17
CA LEU A 242 11.76 -0.40 19.61
C LEU A 242 10.49 -0.36 20.49
N SER A 243 9.31 -0.11 19.92
CA SER A 243 8.06 -0.07 20.68
C SER A 243 7.35 -1.43 20.66
N GLU A 244 7.21 -2.03 21.83
CA GLU A 244 6.21 -3.07 22.09
C GLU A 244 5.12 -2.53 23.02
N PRO A 245 3.83 -2.66 22.66
CA PRO A 245 3.31 -3.20 21.40
C PRO A 245 3.49 -2.24 20.22
N ARG A 246 3.54 -2.80 19.02
CA ARG A 246 3.64 -2.06 17.74
C ARG A 246 2.27 -1.49 17.34
N ASP A 247 1.69 -0.62 18.15
CA ASP A 247 0.34 -0.08 17.96
C ASP A 247 0.31 1.30 17.28
N THR A 248 1.48 1.91 17.04
CA THR A 248 1.59 3.26 16.48
C THR A 248 2.10 3.22 15.04
N THR A 249 1.32 3.79 14.11
CA THR A 249 1.67 3.90 12.68
C THR A 249 2.15 5.32 12.36
N VAL A 250 3.38 5.46 11.87
CA VAL A 250 3.89 6.72 11.28
C VAL A 250 4.10 6.52 9.78
N LEU A 251 3.43 7.34 8.96
CA LEU A 251 3.56 7.31 7.50
C LEU A 251 4.42 8.49 7.01
N PRO A 252 5.35 8.27 6.05
CA PRO A 252 5.71 6.99 5.44
C PRO A 252 6.87 6.30 6.21
N CYS A 253 6.65 5.13 6.83
CA CYS A 253 7.74 4.32 7.38
C CYS A 253 8.32 3.37 6.31
N ARG A 254 9.63 3.11 6.37
CA ARG A 254 10.36 2.20 5.46
C ARG A 254 9.83 0.75 5.48
N HIS A 255 9.06 0.37 6.51
CA HIS A 255 8.53 -0.98 6.70
C HIS A 255 7.10 -1.17 6.17
N MET A 256 6.35 -0.10 5.90
CA MET A 256 5.04 -0.20 5.25
C MET A 256 5.21 -0.02 3.75
N VAL A 257 5.76 -1.05 3.11
CA VAL A 257 5.92 -1.06 1.65
C VAL A 257 4.57 -1.43 1.01
N GLN A 258 3.75 -0.43 0.71
CA GLN A 258 2.58 -0.57 -0.18
C GLN A 258 3.01 -0.70 -1.66
N ALA A 259 3.96 -1.59 -1.98
CA ALA A 259 4.45 -1.77 -3.36
C ALA A 259 3.53 -2.66 -4.23
N ALA A 260 2.49 -3.27 -3.64
CA ALA A 260 1.61 -4.21 -4.34
C ALA A 260 0.32 -3.56 -4.84
N GLY A 261 0.18 -3.44 -6.17
CA GLY A 261 -1.03 -2.95 -6.85
C GLY A 261 -2.05 -4.05 -7.16
N SER A 262 -2.29 -4.98 -6.24
CA SER A 262 -3.20 -6.13 -6.44
C SER A 262 -4.59 -5.94 -5.84
N THR A 263 -4.80 -4.88 -5.06
CA THR A 263 -6.09 -4.51 -4.46
C THR A 263 -6.61 -3.23 -5.10
N PHE A 264 -7.90 -3.21 -5.45
CA PHE A 264 -8.63 -2.06 -5.98
C PHE A 264 -9.79 -1.69 -5.03
N GLY A 265 -10.08 -0.40 -4.89
CA GLY A 265 -11.14 0.12 -4.01
C GLY A 265 -10.69 0.38 -2.57
N THR A 266 -11.52 1.10 -1.81
CA THR A 266 -11.24 1.50 -0.42
C THR A 266 -12.22 0.87 0.57
N ASN A 267 -13.53 0.96 0.29
CA ASN A 267 -14.61 0.38 1.09
C ASN A 267 -15.07 -0.96 0.51
N PHE A 268 -15.25 -1.04 -0.82
CA PHE A 268 -15.50 -2.29 -1.53
C PHE A 268 -14.21 -2.74 -2.21
N ARG A 269 -13.44 -3.55 -1.50
CA ARG A 269 -12.06 -3.86 -1.86
C ARG A 269 -11.98 -5.18 -2.61
N VAL A 270 -11.38 -5.16 -3.79
CA VAL A 270 -11.18 -6.36 -4.61
C VAL A 270 -9.70 -6.63 -4.73
N THR A 271 -9.25 -7.74 -4.17
CA THR A 271 -7.88 -8.24 -4.35
C THR A 271 -7.90 -9.39 -5.34
N THR A 272 -7.30 -9.21 -6.52
CA THR A 272 -7.20 -10.31 -7.49
C THR A 272 -5.91 -11.10 -7.29
N TYR A 273 -5.91 -12.37 -7.68
CA TYR A 273 -4.72 -13.23 -7.57
C TYR A 273 -4.63 -14.21 -8.75
N GLY A 274 -3.47 -14.85 -8.86
CA GLY A 274 -3.18 -15.91 -9.81
C GLY A 274 -2.62 -15.45 -11.15
N GLU A 275 -1.95 -16.39 -11.81
CA GLU A 275 -1.32 -16.25 -13.12
C GLU A 275 -2.13 -16.98 -14.19
N SER A 276 -2.02 -16.52 -15.44
CA SER A 276 -2.75 -17.13 -16.56
C SER A 276 -2.50 -18.62 -16.81
N HIS A 277 -1.34 -19.13 -16.39
CA HIS A 277 -0.95 -20.54 -16.49
C HIS A 277 -0.65 -21.16 -15.12
N GLY A 278 -1.03 -20.49 -14.03
CA GLY A 278 -0.99 -21.07 -12.67
C GLY A 278 -2.18 -22.00 -12.43
N GLY A 279 -2.35 -22.52 -11.20
CA GLY A 279 -3.46 -23.42 -10.85
C GLY A 279 -4.86 -22.83 -11.03
N GLY A 280 -4.97 -21.50 -11.02
CA GLY A 280 -6.22 -20.78 -11.24
C GLY A 280 -6.02 -19.28 -11.08
N VAL A 281 -7.08 -18.52 -11.34
CA VAL A 281 -7.17 -17.08 -11.05
C VAL A 281 -8.41 -16.82 -10.22
N GLY A 282 -8.49 -15.67 -9.58
CA GLY A 282 -9.66 -15.33 -8.78
C GLY A 282 -9.56 -13.99 -8.10
N CYS A 283 -10.43 -13.80 -7.11
CA CYS A 283 -10.45 -12.62 -6.28
C CYS A 283 -10.90 -12.91 -4.86
N VAL A 284 -10.51 -12.03 -3.95
CA VAL A 284 -11.11 -11.85 -2.64
C VAL A 284 -11.80 -10.49 -2.65
N ILE A 285 -13.10 -10.48 -2.32
CA ILE A 285 -13.92 -9.28 -2.22
C ILE A 285 -14.16 -9.01 -0.74
N ASP A 286 -13.70 -7.87 -0.26
CA ASP A 286 -13.83 -7.43 1.13
C ASP A 286 -14.69 -6.16 1.22
N GLY A 287 -15.39 -5.99 2.34
CA GLY A 287 -16.36 -4.90 2.56
C GLY A 287 -17.70 -5.05 1.82
N CYS A 288 -18.02 -6.23 1.28
CA CYS A 288 -19.35 -6.47 0.70
C CYS A 288 -20.43 -6.38 1.79
N PRO A 289 -21.54 -5.63 1.59
CA PRO A 289 -22.62 -5.59 2.56
C PRO A 289 -23.27 -6.97 2.77
N PRO A 290 -23.73 -7.31 4.00
CA PRO A 290 -24.39 -8.58 4.28
C PRO A 290 -25.83 -8.62 3.73
N ARG A 291 -26.39 -9.83 3.66
CA ARG A 291 -27.78 -10.15 3.29
C ARG A 291 -28.12 -9.94 1.82
N ILE A 292 -27.11 -9.92 0.94
CA ILE A 292 -27.32 -9.84 -0.50
C ILE A 292 -27.41 -11.28 -1.04
N PRO A 293 -28.50 -11.68 -1.69
CA PRO A 293 -28.57 -12.99 -2.32
C PRO A 293 -27.43 -13.16 -3.32
N LEU A 294 -26.66 -14.25 -3.21
CA LEU A 294 -25.49 -14.47 -4.06
C LEU A 294 -25.27 -15.96 -4.32
N SER A 295 -25.08 -16.30 -5.59
CA SER A 295 -24.74 -17.64 -6.07
C SER A 295 -23.66 -17.56 -7.15
N GLU A 296 -23.00 -18.68 -7.46
CA GLU A 296 -22.06 -18.75 -8.60
C GLU A 296 -22.73 -18.34 -9.92
N ALA A 297 -24.02 -18.65 -10.09
CA ALA A 297 -24.75 -18.34 -11.33
C ALA A 297 -24.82 -16.83 -11.61
N ASP A 298 -24.88 -16.00 -10.56
CA ASP A 298 -24.88 -14.54 -10.68
C ASP A 298 -23.56 -14.03 -11.28
N MET A 299 -22.42 -14.61 -10.86
CA MET A 299 -21.10 -14.25 -11.39
C MET A 299 -20.84 -14.89 -12.75
N GLN A 300 -21.33 -16.12 -12.94
CA GLN A 300 -21.09 -16.89 -14.16
C GLN A 300 -21.67 -16.21 -15.39
N ALA A 301 -22.82 -15.54 -15.28
CA ALA A 301 -23.42 -14.82 -16.41
C ALA A 301 -22.48 -13.75 -16.98
N GLU A 302 -21.81 -12.97 -16.13
CA GLU A 302 -20.86 -11.94 -16.55
C GLU A 302 -19.51 -12.53 -17.02
N LEU A 303 -19.04 -13.59 -16.35
CA LEU A 303 -17.85 -14.33 -16.79
C LEU A 303 -18.06 -14.96 -18.17
N ASP A 304 -19.25 -15.50 -18.43
CA ASP A 304 -19.64 -16.05 -19.72
C ASP A 304 -19.70 -15.01 -20.81
N ARG A 305 -20.02 -13.74 -20.51
CA ARG A 305 -19.89 -12.62 -21.45
C ARG A 305 -18.44 -12.27 -21.74
N ARG A 306 -17.53 -12.45 -20.79
CA ARG A 306 -16.09 -12.12 -20.93
C ARG A 306 -15.26 -13.23 -21.57
N ARG A 307 -15.67 -14.50 -21.41
CA ARG A 307 -14.85 -15.67 -21.77
C ARG A 307 -14.38 -15.65 -23.23
N PRO A 308 -13.19 -16.19 -23.53
CA PRO A 308 -12.72 -16.33 -24.91
C PRO A 308 -13.55 -17.36 -25.71
N GLY A 309 -13.34 -17.40 -27.03
CA GLY A 309 -13.86 -18.49 -27.87
C GLY A 309 -15.35 -18.44 -28.20
N GLN A 310 -16.02 -17.34 -27.88
CA GLN A 310 -17.45 -17.16 -28.17
C GLN A 310 -17.73 -16.98 -29.66
N SER A 311 -16.78 -16.42 -30.42
CA SER A 311 -17.00 -16.11 -31.83
C SER A 311 -15.71 -16.09 -32.65
N ARG A 312 -15.89 -16.13 -33.98
CA ARG A 312 -14.81 -16.08 -34.98
C ARG A 312 -13.98 -14.78 -34.98
N ILE A 313 -14.49 -13.72 -34.34
CA ILE A 313 -13.79 -12.42 -34.23
C ILE A 313 -13.04 -12.27 -32.90
N THR A 314 -13.03 -13.32 -32.07
CA THR A 314 -12.28 -13.42 -30.81
C THR A 314 -11.32 -14.59 -30.86
N THR A 315 -10.47 -14.72 -29.84
CA THR A 315 -9.49 -15.79 -29.72
C THR A 315 -10.19 -17.15 -29.62
N PRO A 316 -9.75 -18.18 -30.37
CA PRO A 316 -10.39 -19.50 -30.39
C PRO A 316 -10.07 -20.39 -29.17
N ARG A 317 -9.70 -19.82 -28.02
CA ARG A 317 -9.50 -20.59 -26.76
C ARG A 317 -10.84 -21.01 -26.16
N LYS A 318 -10.89 -22.19 -25.53
CA LYS A 318 -12.12 -22.73 -24.92
C LYS A 318 -11.92 -22.87 -23.41
N GLU A 319 -11.95 -21.74 -22.72
CA GLU A 319 -11.91 -21.68 -21.26
C GLU A 319 -13.36 -21.53 -20.76
N THR A 320 -13.78 -22.34 -19.78
CA THR A 320 -15.16 -22.30 -19.26
C THR A 320 -15.40 -21.18 -18.28
N ASP A 321 -14.33 -20.61 -17.71
CA ASP A 321 -14.36 -19.56 -16.68
C ASP A 321 -15.29 -19.89 -15.52
N THR A 322 -15.41 -21.17 -15.18
CA THR A 322 -16.32 -21.65 -14.14
C THR A 322 -15.87 -21.18 -12.77
N CYS A 323 -16.66 -20.34 -12.11
CA CYS A 323 -16.34 -19.86 -10.77
C CYS A 323 -16.88 -20.75 -9.66
N ARG A 324 -16.24 -20.69 -8.50
CA ARG A 324 -16.69 -21.27 -7.23
C ARG A 324 -16.49 -20.26 -6.11
N ILE A 325 -17.49 -20.13 -5.25
CA ILE A 325 -17.41 -19.29 -4.05
C ILE A 325 -16.97 -20.18 -2.87
N TYR A 326 -15.89 -19.80 -2.19
CA TYR A 326 -15.30 -20.57 -1.08
C TYR A 326 -15.63 -19.99 0.30
N SER A 327 -15.97 -18.69 0.39
CA SER A 327 -16.26 -18.01 1.66
C SER A 327 -17.19 -16.82 1.45
N GLY A 328 -17.66 -16.22 2.55
CA GLY A 328 -18.41 -14.95 2.54
C GLY A 328 -19.88 -15.07 2.13
N VAL A 329 -20.37 -16.30 1.92
CA VAL A 329 -21.76 -16.62 1.63
C VAL A 329 -22.22 -17.75 2.57
N ALA A 330 -23.37 -17.57 3.21
CA ALA A 330 -24.06 -18.57 4.02
C ALA A 330 -25.57 -18.48 3.72
N ASP A 331 -26.26 -19.62 3.66
CA ASP A 331 -27.70 -19.70 3.36
C ASP A 331 -28.12 -18.91 2.09
N GLY A 332 -27.24 -18.88 1.08
CA GLY A 332 -27.49 -18.20 -0.20
C GLY A 332 -27.37 -16.67 -0.15
N VAL A 333 -26.90 -16.09 0.96
CA VAL A 333 -26.70 -14.64 1.11
C VAL A 333 -25.29 -14.29 1.56
N THR A 334 -24.83 -13.09 1.20
CA THR A 334 -23.54 -12.55 1.68
C THR A 334 -23.57 -12.37 3.20
N THR A 335 -22.46 -12.68 3.87
CA THR A 335 -22.36 -12.63 5.34
C THR A 335 -21.81 -11.30 5.86
N GLY A 336 -21.26 -10.46 4.97
CA GLY A 336 -20.49 -9.27 5.35
C GLY A 336 -18.99 -9.54 5.55
N SER A 337 -18.57 -10.81 5.53
CA SER A 337 -17.15 -11.21 5.60
C SER A 337 -16.55 -11.36 4.19
N PRO A 338 -15.21 -11.49 4.06
CA PRO A 338 -14.56 -11.63 2.76
C PRO A 338 -15.09 -12.79 1.92
N ILE A 339 -15.39 -12.52 0.65
CA ILE A 339 -15.87 -13.48 -0.35
C ILE A 339 -14.70 -13.91 -1.21
N HIS A 340 -14.32 -15.19 -1.12
CA HIS A 340 -13.28 -15.79 -1.94
C HIS A 340 -13.89 -16.47 -3.16
N VAL A 341 -13.47 -16.03 -4.36
CA VAL A 341 -13.92 -16.59 -5.64
C VAL A 341 -12.72 -17.16 -6.38
N ASN A 342 -12.80 -18.43 -6.78
CA ASN A 342 -11.74 -19.12 -7.52
C ASN A 342 -12.25 -19.63 -8.87
N VAL A 343 -11.41 -19.51 -9.89
CA VAL A 343 -11.65 -20.01 -11.25
C VAL A 343 -10.41 -20.81 -11.71
N PRO A 344 -10.51 -22.14 -11.84
CA PRO A 344 -9.39 -22.97 -12.29
C PRO A 344 -9.04 -22.70 -13.76
N ASN A 345 -7.76 -22.86 -14.11
CA ASN A 345 -7.31 -22.81 -15.50
C ASN A 345 -7.36 -24.22 -16.12
N THR A 346 -8.14 -24.42 -17.19
CA THR A 346 -8.42 -25.76 -17.75
C THR A 346 -7.78 -26.04 -19.12
N ASP A 347 -7.41 -25.02 -19.91
CA ASP A 347 -6.81 -25.16 -21.26
C ASP A 347 -5.33 -24.73 -21.28
N GLN A 348 -4.51 -25.33 -20.42
CA GLN A 348 -3.06 -25.08 -20.41
C GLN A 348 -2.34 -25.97 -21.42
N ARG A 349 -1.84 -25.37 -22.51
CA ARG A 349 -0.90 -26.03 -23.42
C ARG A 349 0.50 -25.45 -23.22
N GLY A 350 1.32 -26.11 -22.41
CA GLY A 350 2.69 -25.67 -22.13
C GLY A 350 3.61 -25.59 -23.36
N ASN A 351 3.33 -26.38 -24.40
CA ASN A 351 4.22 -26.52 -25.56
C ASN A 351 4.08 -25.43 -26.63
N ASP A 352 3.03 -24.60 -26.60
CA ASP A 352 2.79 -23.56 -27.64
C ASP A 352 3.67 -22.29 -27.42
N TYR A 353 4.52 -22.25 -26.39
CA TYR A 353 5.16 -21.00 -25.90
C TYR A 353 6.70 -21.04 -25.78
N SER A 354 7.38 -22.10 -26.22
CA SER A 354 8.84 -22.22 -26.12
C SER A 354 9.60 -21.13 -26.88
N GLU A 355 9.14 -20.75 -28.07
CA GLU A 355 9.73 -19.65 -28.87
C GLU A 355 9.50 -18.27 -28.21
N MET A 356 8.36 -18.09 -27.51
CA MET A 356 8.05 -16.85 -26.79
C MET A 356 8.84 -16.71 -25.48
N ALA A 357 9.44 -17.80 -24.99
CA ALA A 357 10.23 -17.78 -23.78
C ALA A 357 11.54 -17.00 -23.91
N ILE A 358 12.06 -17.00 -25.13
CA ILE A 358 13.40 -16.51 -25.43
C ILE A 358 13.35 -15.03 -25.82
N ALA A 359 12.25 -14.57 -26.41
CA ALA A 359 12.08 -13.20 -26.91
C ALA A 359 11.31 -12.27 -25.95
N TYR A 360 11.60 -10.97 -26.01
CA TYR A 360 10.64 -9.96 -25.55
C TYR A 360 9.58 -9.74 -26.63
N ARG A 361 8.31 -9.92 -26.32
CA ARG A 361 7.25 -9.69 -27.31
C ARG A 361 7.03 -8.18 -27.45
N PRO A 362 7.07 -7.60 -28.66
CA PRO A 362 6.84 -6.18 -28.86
C PRO A 362 5.53 -5.73 -28.23
N SER A 363 5.58 -4.60 -27.50
CA SER A 363 4.43 -4.00 -26.82
C SER A 363 3.73 -4.87 -25.76
N HIS A 364 4.38 -5.94 -25.27
CA HIS A 364 4.00 -6.68 -24.05
C HIS A 364 4.82 -6.23 -22.85
N ALA A 365 4.47 -6.75 -21.67
CA ALA A 365 5.13 -6.42 -20.40
C ALA A 365 6.41 -7.22 -20.13
N ASP A 366 6.92 -7.98 -21.11
CA ASP A 366 8.00 -8.94 -20.91
C ASP A 366 9.28 -8.30 -20.37
N ALA A 367 9.82 -7.32 -21.10
CA ALA A 367 11.05 -6.63 -20.71
C ALA A 367 10.85 -5.79 -19.44
N THR A 368 9.70 -5.12 -19.30
CA THR A 368 9.42 -4.29 -18.12
C THR A 368 9.26 -5.10 -16.85
N TYR A 369 8.78 -6.35 -16.93
CA TYR A 369 8.77 -7.27 -15.80
C TYR A 369 10.18 -7.72 -15.41
N ASP A 370 11.03 -8.08 -16.38
CA ASP A 370 12.42 -8.42 -16.09
C ASP A 370 13.17 -7.22 -15.48
N TYR A 371 12.95 -5.99 -15.98
CA TYR A 371 13.54 -4.77 -15.41
C TYR A 371 13.03 -4.45 -13.99
N LYS A 372 11.74 -4.68 -13.72
CA LYS A 372 11.12 -4.32 -12.44
C LYS A 372 11.36 -5.37 -11.36
N TYR A 373 11.26 -6.65 -11.71
CA TYR A 373 11.23 -7.75 -10.76
C TYR A 373 12.42 -8.70 -10.86
N GLY A 374 13.27 -8.57 -11.89
CA GLY A 374 14.35 -9.53 -12.17
C GLY A 374 13.87 -10.93 -12.59
N VAL A 375 12.56 -11.16 -12.59
CA VAL A 375 11.92 -12.43 -12.94
C VAL A 375 10.57 -12.17 -13.61
N ARG A 376 10.24 -12.97 -14.63
CA ARG A 376 8.92 -12.98 -15.26
C ARG A 376 8.39 -14.39 -15.41
N SER A 377 7.07 -14.53 -15.26
CA SER A 377 6.36 -15.74 -15.69
C SER A 377 6.21 -15.71 -17.20
N VAL A 378 7.03 -16.53 -17.84
CA VAL A 378 7.17 -16.59 -19.30
C VAL A 378 5.88 -17.10 -19.98
N GLN A 379 5.15 -17.98 -19.31
CA GLN A 379 3.95 -18.61 -19.87
C GLN A 379 2.75 -17.65 -19.79
N GLY A 380 2.13 -17.36 -20.94
CA GLY A 380 0.88 -16.59 -21.03
C GLY A 380 0.88 -15.15 -20.55
N GLY A 381 2.05 -14.56 -20.29
CA GLY A 381 2.19 -13.22 -19.73
C GLY A 381 1.93 -13.12 -18.22
N GLY A 382 1.90 -14.25 -17.50
CA GLY A 382 1.84 -14.28 -16.04
C GLY A 382 0.68 -13.47 -15.46
N ARG A 383 1.02 -12.57 -14.53
CA ARG A 383 0.11 -11.66 -13.81
C ARG A 383 -0.44 -10.52 -14.68
N SER A 384 0.31 -10.06 -15.69
CA SER A 384 -0.12 -9.00 -16.62
C SER A 384 -1.16 -9.44 -17.65
N SER A 385 -1.45 -10.74 -17.69
CA SER A 385 -2.36 -11.34 -18.64
C SER A 385 -3.79 -10.85 -18.43
N ALA A 386 -4.55 -10.71 -19.52
CA ALA A 386 -5.98 -10.43 -19.45
C ALA A 386 -6.77 -11.53 -18.72
N ARG A 387 -6.17 -12.69 -18.41
CA ARG A 387 -6.76 -13.71 -17.51
C ARG A 387 -7.10 -13.14 -16.13
N GLU A 388 -6.29 -12.23 -15.61
CA GLU A 388 -6.49 -11.58 -14.31
C GLU A 388 -7.87 -10.90 -14.20
N THR A 389 -8.42 -10.41 -15.33
CA THR A 389 -9.69 -9.68 -15.33
C THR A 389 -10.89 -10.55 -15.00
N ILE A 390 -10.74 -11.88 -14.89
CA ILE A 390 -11.74 -12.76 -14.28
C ILE A 390 -12.10 -12.29 -12.88
N GLY A 391 -11.10 -12.01 -12.03
CA GLY A 391 -11.34 -11.55 -10.67
C GLY A 391 -12.10 -10.22 -10.66
N ARG A 392 -11.80 -9.34 -11.61
CA ARG A 392 -12.49 -8.05 -11.78
C ARG A 392 -13.95 -8.23 -12.21
N VAL A 393 -14.21 -9.10 -13.19
CA VAL A 393 -15.57 -9.34 -13.71
C VAL A 393 -16.43 -10.09 -12.69
N ALA A 394 -15.88 -11.07 -11.98
CA ALA A 394 -16.59 -11.77 -10.90
C ALA A 394 -17.01 -10.79 -9.79
N ALA A 395 -16.09 -9.93 -9.35
CA ALA A 395 -16.39 -8.91 -8.36
C ALA A 395 -17.36 -7.83 -8.91
N GLY A 396 -17.19 -7.45 -10.18
CA GLY A 396 -18.07 -6.52 -10.88
C GLY A 396 -19.50 -7.05 -10.99
N ALA A 397 -19.72 -8.36 -11.15
CA ALA A 397 -21.04 -8.96 -11.16
C ALA A 397 -21.78 -8.75 -9.83
N LEU A 398 -21.08 -8.98 -8.72
CA LEU A 398 -21.60 -8.67 -7.39
C LEU A 398 -21.85 -7.17 -7.22
N ALA A 399 -20.93 -6.31 -7.68
CA ALA A 399 -21.12 -4.86 -7.62
C ALA A 399 -22.35 -4.40 -8.42
N LYS A 400 -22.54 -4.90 -9.66
CA LYS A 400 -23.74 -4.63 -10.47
C LYS A 400 -25.02 -5.08 -9.75
N LYS A 401 -24.99 -6.23 -9.06
CA LYS A 401 -26.12 -6.72 -8.26
C LYS A 401 -26.48 -5.76 -7.12
N ILE A 402 -25.48 -5.18 -6.44
CA ILE A 402 -25.68 -4.14 -5.41
C ILE A 402 -26.27 -2.88 -6.03
N LEU A 403 -25.66 -2.36 -7.08
CA LEU A 403 -26.07 -1.13 -7.77
C LEU A 403 -27.53 -1.21 -8.28
N LYS A 404 -27.95 -2.38 -8.75
CA LYS A 404 -29.32 -2.61 -9.19
C LYS A 404 -30.35 -2.36 -8.10
N LEU A 405 -30.01 -2.58 -6.82
CA LEU A 405 -30.89 -2.26 -5.68
C LEU A 405 -31.16 -0.75 -5.55
N TYR A 406 -30.25 0.09 -6.06
CA TYR A 406 -30.41 1.53 -6.13
C TYR A 406 -30.96 1.99 -7.50
N GLY A 407 -31.34 1.04 -8.37
CA GLY A 407 -31.78 1.34 -9.73
C GLY A 407 -30.67 1.80 -10.68
N ILE A 408 -29.41 1.75 -10.24
CA ILE A 408 -28.25 2.10 -11.05
C ILE A 408 -28.02 0.99 -12.08
N GLU A 409 -27.82 1.39 -13.33
CA GLU A 409 -27.58 0.48 -14.44
C GLU A 409 -26.30 0.88 -15.17
N VAL A 410 -25.42 -0.09 -15.40
CA VAL A 410 -24.14 0.10 -16.11
C VAL A 410 -24.17 -0.76 -17.37
N ILE A 411 -24.11 -0.12 -18.53
CA ILE A 411 -24.12 -0.77 -19.85
C ILE A 411 -22.96 -0.22 -20.66
N ALA A 412 -22.19 -1.11 -21.30
CA ALA A 412 -21.17 -0.71 -22.26
C ALA A 412 -21.39 -1.37 -23.61
N TYR A 413 -20.84 -0.75 -24.66
CA TYR A 413 -20.91 -1.25 -26.02
C TYR A 413 -19.72 -0.79 -26.85
N VAL A 414 -19.49 -1.48 -27.97
CA VAL A 414 -18.43 -1.14 -28.91
C VAL A 414 -18.89 -0.02 -29.82
N SER A 415 -18.27 1.16 -29.69
CA SER A 415 -18.57 2.34 -30.50
C SER A 415 -17.58 2.57 -31.64
N GLN A 416 -16.42 1.91 -31.61
CA GLN A 416 -15.45 2.00 -32.69
C GLN A 416 -14.65 0.72 -32.83
N VAL A 417 -14.41 0.30 -34.07
CA VAL A 417 -13.35 -0.66 -34.41
C VAL A 417 -12.56 -0.13 -35.60
N HIS A 418 -11.24 0.00 -35.42
CA HIS A 418 -10.36 0.58 -36.42
C HIS A 418 -10.87 1.96 -36.92
N LYS A 419 -11.19 2.08 -38.21
CA LYS A 419 -11.72 3.29 -38.87
C LYS A 419 -13.25 3.32 -38.92
N VAL A 420 -13.93 2.28 -38.43
CA VAL A 420 -15.39 2.22 -38.38
C VAL A 420 -15.83 2.81 -37.04
N ILE A 421 -16.35 4.04 -37.08
CA ILE A 421 -16.76 4.82 -35.91
C ILE A 421 -18.28 4.95 -35.96
N LEU A 422 -18.95 4.64 -34.84
CA LEU A 422 -20.37 4.88 -34.68
C LEU A 422 -20.62 6.40 -34.61
N PRO A 423 -21.50 6.97 -35.44
CA PRO A 423 -21.80 8.40 -35.39
C PRO A 423 -22.44 8.79 -34.06
N GLU A 424 -22.15 10.01 -33.59
CA GLU A 424 -22.75 10.55 -32.37
C GLU A 424 -24.28 10.67 -32.53
N GLY A 425 -25.02 10.37 -31.47
CA GLY A 425 -26.49 10.43 -31.44
C GLY A 425 -27.24 9.26 -32.09
N VAL A 426 -26.55 8.28 -32.70
CA VAL A 426 -27.19 7.08 -33.25
C VAL A 426 -27.70 6.14 -32.15
N VAL A 427 -27.02 6.14 -31.01
CA VAL A 427 -27.43 5.39 -29.81
C VAL A 427 -28.07 6.38 -28.85
N ASP A 428 -29.27 6.04 -28.41
CA ASP A 428 -29.95 6.75 -27.33
C ASP A 428 -29.54 6.14 -25.98
N ASP A 429 -28.75 6.89 -25.22
CA ASP A 429 -28.20 6.45 -23.93
C ASP A 429 -29.28 6.15 -22.89
N GLU A 430 -30.45 6.80 -22.98
CA GLU A 430 -31.57 6.60 -22.06
C GLU A 430 -32.30 5.28 -22.31
N SER A 431 -32.44 4.85 -23.57
CA SER A 431 -33.23 3.67 -23.96
C SER A 431 -32.40 2.44 -24.34
N LEU A 432 -31.07 2.55 -24.42
CA LEU A 432 -30.18 1.43 -24.73
C LEU A 432 -30.45 0.22 -23.80
N THR A 433 -30.47 -0.98 -24.36
CA THR A 433 -30.69 -2.21 -23.59
C THR A 433 -29.52 -3.18 -23.73
N LEU A 434 -29.34 -4.03 -22.73
CA LEU A 434 -28.34 -5.10 -22.80
C LEU A 434 -28.61 -6.05 -23.97
N ASP A 435 -29.88 -6.32 -24.30
CA ASP A 435 -30.25 -7.19 -25.42
C ASP A 435 -29.81 -6.62 -26.77
N GLN A 436 -29.90 -5.29 -26.96
CA GLN A 436 -29.36 -4.64 -28.16
C GLN A 436 -27.85 -4.81 -28.25
N VAL A 437 -27.13 -4.69 -27.13
CA VAL A 437 -25.68 -4.89 -27.08
C VAL A 437 -25.31 -6.35 -27.38
N GLU A 438 -25.96 -7.33 -26.75
CA GLU A 438 -25.65 -8.75 -26.93
C GLU A 438 -26.26 -9.37 -28.20
N SER A 439 -27.02 -8.59 -28.99
CA SER A 439 -27.66 -9.04 -30.25
C SER A 439 -26.67 -9.51 -31.33
N ASN A 440 -25.38 -9.19 -31.18
CA ASN A 440 -24.35 -9.53 -32.16
C ASN A 440 -22.97 -9.72 -31.51
N ILE A 441 -22.10 -10.41 -32.23
CA ILE A 441 -20.79 -10.85 -31.74
C ILE A 441 -19.78 -9.71 -31.47
N VAL A 442 -19.98 -8.53 -32.05
CA VAL A 442 -19.09 -7.36 -31.84
C VAL A 442 -19.60 -6.42 -30.75
N ARG A 443 -20.81 -6.65 -30.23
CA ARG A 443 -21.44 -5.86 -29.17
C ARG A 443 -21.63 -4.39 -29.50
N CYS A 444 -22.04 -4.11 -30.73
CA CYS A 444 -22.46 -2.77 -31.16
C CYS A 444 -23.99 -2.74 -31.28
N PRO A 445 -24.72 -1.80 -30.65
CA PRO A 445 -26.18 -1.77 -30.67
C PRO A 445 -26.75 -1.39 -32.04
N ASP A 446 -25.97 -0.71 -32.89
CA ASP A 446 -26.37 -0.43 -34.26
C ASP A 446 -26.00 -1.60 -35.19
N SER A 447 -27.01 -2.22 -35.80
CA SER A 447 -26.83 -3.43 -36.61
C SER A 447 -26.05 -3.21 -37.91
N GLU A 448 -26.09 -2.01 -38.48
CA GLU A 448 -25.37 -1.67 -39.71
C GLU A 448 -23.88 -1.52 -39.42
N TYR A 449 -23.56 -0.73 -38.39
CA TYR A 449 -22.19 -0.54 -37.92
C TYR A 449 -21.61 -1.80 -37.32
N ALA A 450 -22.40 -2.64 -36.65
CA ALA A 450 -21.98 -3.96 -36.20
C ALA A 450 -21.44 -4.81 -37.37
N LYS A 451 -22.16 -4.87 -38.50
CA LYS A 451 -21.70 -5.59 -39.71
C LYS A 451 -20.40 -5.01 -40.26
N LYS A 452 -20.29 -3.68 -40.34
CA LYS A 452 -19.07 -2.98 -40.80
C LYS A 452 -17.87 -3.26 -39.89
N MET A 453 -18.07 -3.22 -38.56
CA MET A 453 -17.02 -3.51 -37.58
C MET A 453 -16.58 -4.96 -37.65
N ILE A 454 -17.51 -5.92 -37.78
CA ILE A 454 -17.19 -7.34 -37.97
C ILE A 454 -16.34 -7.55 -39.23
N ALA A 455 -16.74 -6.94 -40.36
CA ALA A 455 -15.99 -7.02 -41.61
C ALA A 455 -14.58 -6.41 -41.50
N ALA A 456 -14.43 -5.31 -40.75
CA ALA A 456 -13.13 -4.72 -40.46
C ALA A 456 -12.24 -5.67 -39.65
N ILE A 457 -12.77 -6.30 -38.58
CA ILE A 457 -12.00 -7.27 -37.78
C ILE A 457 -11.57 -8.46 -38.64
N ASP A 458 -12.46 -9.00 -39.47
CA ASP A 458 -12.15 -10.12 -40.36
C ASP A 458 -11.03 -9.80 -41.35
N THR A 459 -11.05 -8.58 -41.91
CA THR A 459 -10.04 -8.13 -42.85
C THR A 459 -8.63 -8.23 -42.26
N TYR A 460 -8.46 -7.84 -40.99
CA TYR A 460 -7.15 -7.90 -40.32
C TYR A 460 -6.83 -9.29 -39.76
N ARG A 461 -7.85 -10.04 -39.31
CA ARG A 461 -7.71 -11.44 -38.90
C ARG A 461 -7.12 -12.31 -40.01
N VAL A 462 -7.65 -12.20 -41.24
CA VAL A 462 -7.16 -12.96 -42.40
C VAL A 462 -5.73 -12.55 -42.79
N LYS A 463 -5.36 -11.28 -42.57
CA LYS A 463 -4.00 -10.76 -42.79
C LYS A 463 -3.01 -11.16 -41.69
N GLY A 464 -3.43 -11.94 -40.70
CA GLY A 464 -2.60 -12.32 -39.55
C GLY A 464 -2.23 -11.13 -38.65
N ASP A 465 -3.09 -10.11 -38.62
CA ASP A 465 -2.90 -8.83 -37.94
C ASP A 465 -4.05 -8.55 -36.95
N SER A 466 -3.99 -7.43 -36.23
CA SER A 466 -5.01 -7.04 -35.26
C SER A 466 -5.43 -5.57 -35.36
N VAL A 467 -6.57 -5.24 -34.76
CA VAL A 467 -7.10 -3.88 -34.68
C VAL A 467 -7.59 -3.54 -33.27
N GLY A 468 -7.46 -2.26 -32.93
CA GLY A 468 -8.01 -1.68 -31.71
C GLY A 468 -9.38 -1.06 -31.93
N GLY A 469 -9.85 -0.30 -30.94
CA GLY A 469 -11.16 0.36 -31.00
C GLY A 469 -11.52 1.04 -29.68
N VAL A 470 -12.79 1.43 -29.57
CA VAL A 470 -13.32 2.19 -28.43
C VAL A 470 -14.56 1.49 -27.89
N VAL A 471 -14.63 1.38 -26.56
CA VAL A 471 -15.84 0.99 -25.82
C VAL A 471 -16.44 2.26 -25.24
N THR A 472 -17.73 2.49 -25.47
CA THR A 472 -18.52 3.50 -24.76
C THR A 472 -19.23 2.81 -23.60
N CYS A 473 -19.25 3.45 -22.43
CA CYS A 473 -19.96 2.98 -21.26
C CYS A 473 -20.84 4.09 -20.72
N ILE A 474 -22.05 3.71 -20.33
CA ILE A 474 -23.02 4.57 -19.67
C ILE A 474 -23.37 4.02 -18.30
N ALA A 475 -23.54 4.91 -17.33
CA ALA A 475 -24.15 4.59 -16.04
C ALA A 475 -25.38 5.46 -15.82
N ARG A 476 -26.54 4.82 -15.77
CA ARG A 476 -27.86 5.44 -15.57
C ARG A 476 -28.25 5.46 -14.11
N ASN A 477 -29.09 6.43 -13.75
CA ASN A 477 -29.67 6.60 -12.41
C ASN A 477 -28.61 6.68 -11.30
N VAL A 478 -27.41 7.16 -11.61
CA VAL A 478 -26.38 7.37 -10.59
C VAL A 478 -26.86 8.51 -9.68
N PRO A 479 -26.96 8.29 -8.36
CA PRO A 479 -27.39 9.32 -7.42
C PRO A 479 -26.51 10.56 -7.52
N ARG A 480 -27.09 11.73 -7.25
CA ARG A 480 -26.32 12.97 -7.11
C ARG A 480 -25.44 12.88 -5.88
N GLY A 481 -24.23 13.40 -5.97
CA GLY A 481 -23.34 13.53 -4.81
C GLY A 481 -22.30 12.44 -4.64
N LEU A 482 -22.23 11.42 -5.50
CA LEU A 482 -21.16 10.42 -5.45
C LEU A 482 -19.85 11.01 -5.96
N GLY A 483 -18.74 10.74 -5.26
CA GLY A 483 -17.41 11.23 -5.60
C GLY A 483 -16.84 12.21 -4.59
N SER A 484 -15.65 12.72 -4.88
CA SER A 484 -14.94 13.70 -4.04
C SER A 484 -14.44 14.88 -4.87
N PRO A 485 -14.21 16.06 -4.27
CA PRO A 485 -13.90 17.27 -5.06
C PRO A 485 -12.41 17.45 -5.44
N VAL A 486 -11.46 16.67 -4.88
CA VAL A 486 -10.02 16.96 -4.99
C VAL A 486 -9.22 15.83 -5.64
N PHE A 487 -8.67 14.88 -4.86
CA PHE A 487 -7.77 13.84 -5.36
C PHE A 487 -8.53 12.60 -5.85
N ASP A 488 -9.59 12.24 -5.14
CA ASP A 488 -10.42 11.06 -5.42
C ASP A 488 -11.69 11.43 -6.20
N LYS A 489 -11.55 12.31 -7.19
CA LYS A 489 -12.66 12.69 -8.07
C LYS A 489 -13.28 11.47 -8.73
N LEU A 490 -14.60 11.46 -8.90
CA LEU A 490 -15.30 10.30 -9.47
C LEU A 490 -14.75 9.95 -10.86
N GLU A 491 -14.55 10.95 -11.73
CA GLU A 491 -13.95 10.75 -13.05
C GLU A 491 -12.49 10.28 -12.98
N ALA A 492 -11.74 10.65 -11.93
CA ALA A 492 -10.37 10.20 -11.73
C ALA A 492 -10.31 8.73 -11.28
N GLU A 493 -11.18 8.31 -10.37
CA GLU A 493 -11.29 6.91 -9.96
C GLU A 493 -11.82 6.02 -11.11
N LEU A 494 -12.78 6.51 -11.90
CA LEU A 494 -13.21 5.85 -13.14
C LEU A 494 -12.06 5.74 -14.14
N ALA A 495 -11.28 6.81 -14.35
CA ALA A 495 -10.12 6.80 -15.24
C ALA A 495 -9.08 5.77 -14.78
N LYS A 496 -8.72 5.76 -13.50
CA LYS A 496 -7.80 4.78 -12.90
C LYS A 496 -8.30 3.35 -13.07
N ALA A 497 -9.59 3.11 -12.79
CA ALA A 497 -10.21 1.80 -12.95
C ALA A 497 -10.10 1.30 -14.38
N LEU A 498 -10.44 2.16 -15.35
CA LEU A 498 -10.50 1.80 -16.76
C LEU A 498 -9.12 1.74 -17.42
N LEU A 499 -8.22 2.68 -17.13
CA LEU A 499 -6.83 2.66 -17.62
C LEU A 499 -6.00 1.52 -17.01
N SER A 500 -6.45 0.92 -15.90
CA SER A 500 -5.83 -0.30 -15.37
C SER A 500 -6.19 -1.57 -16.13
N LEU A 501 -7.15 -1.52 -17.07
CA LEU A 501 -7.50 -2.66 -17.92
C LEU A 501 -6.41 -2.92 -18.98
N PRO A 502 -6.14 -4.20 -19.33
CA PRO A 502 -5.18 -4.52 -20.37
C PRO A 502 -5.50 -3.86 -21.71
N ALA A 503 -4.45 -3.47 -22.43
CA ALA A 503 -4.52 -2.82 -23.75
C ALA A 503 -5.20 -1.44 -23.79
N THR A 504 -5.61 -0.86 -22.67
CA THR A 504 -6.14 0.51 -22.66
C THR A 504 -5.05 1.56 -22.91
N LYS A 505 -5.45 2.67 -23.53
CA LYS A 505 -4.57 3.79 -23.92
C LYS A 505 -5.19 5.17 -23.76
N GLY A 506 -6.50 5.26 -23.56
CA GLY A 506 -7.19 6.54 -23.40
C GLY A 506 -8.50 6.37 -22.65
N PHE A 507 -8.88 7.41 -21.94
CA PHE A 507 -10.13 7.55 -21.22
C PHE A 507 -10.67 8.96 -21.48
N GLU A 508 -11.97 9.05 -21.73
CA GLU A 508 -12.71 10.30 -21.88
C GLU A 508 -13.99 10.24 -21.06
N ILE A 509 -14.39 11.38 -20.49
CA ILE A 509 -15.66 11.58 -19.79
C ILE A 509 -16.45 12.67 -20.52
N GLY A 510 -17.76 12.46 -20.70
CA GLY A 510 -18.64 13.44 -21.37
C GLY A 510 -18.17 13.77 -22.78
N SER A 511 -18.02 15.06 -23.07
CA SER A 511 -17.50 15.57 -24.34
C SER A 511 -16.03 15.20 -24.60
N GLY A 512 -15.29 14.71 -23.59
CA GLY A 512 -13.91 14.26 -23.74
C GLY A 512 -12.99 15.30 -24.37
N PHE A 513 -12.11 14.85 -25.25
CA PHE A 513 -11.21 15.75 -25.99
C PHE A 513 -11.96 16.67 -26.97
N ALA A 514 -13.15 16.30 -27.46
CA ALA A 514 -13.93 17.16 -28.34
C ALA A 514 -14.38 18.46 -27.64
N GLY A 515 -14.57 18.41 -26.31
CA GLY A 515 -14.87 19.61 -25.50
C GLY A 515 -13.77 20.67 -25.53
N THR A 516 -12.51 20.28 -25.81
CA THR A 516 -11.38 21.25 -25.89
C THR A 516 -11.46 22.18 -27.10
N LEU A 517 -12.32 21.86 -28.06
CA LEU A 517 -12.56 22.66 -29.27
C LEU A 517 -13.69 23.67 -29.09
N MET A 518 -14.36 23.68 -27.93
CA MET A 518 -15.54 24.49 -27.65
C MET A 518 -15.19 25.71 -26.79
N THR A 519 -15.91 26.80 -26.97
CA THR A 519 -15.91 27.93 -26.04
C THR A 519 -16.69 27.60 -24.77
N GLY A 520 -16.49 28.35 -23.68
CA GLY A 520 -17.24 28.13 -22.44
C GLY A 520 -18.76 28.24 -22.62
N SER A 521 -19.23 29.22 -23.42
CA SER A 521 -20.66 29.36 -23.73
C SER A 521 -21.24 28.19 -24.52
N GLU A 522 -20.42 27.52 -25.33
CA GLU A 522 -20.83 26.33 -26.08
C GLU A 522 -20.74 25.08 -25.23
N HIS A 523 -19.78 24.98 -24.30
CA HIS A 523 -19.54 23.78 -23.50
C HIS A 523 -20.49 23.68 -22.29
N ASN A 524 -20.74 24.80 -21.61
CA ASN A 524 -21.52 24.83 -20.37
C ASN A 524 -22.85 24.07 -20.52
N ASP A 525 -23.19 23.31 -19.48
CA ASP A 525 -24.46 22.57 -19.36
C ASP A 525 -25.47 23.40 -18.54
N PRO A 526 -26.41 24.13 -19.17
CA PRO A 526 -27.30 25.03 -18.45
C PRO A 526 -28.29 24.25 -17.57
N PHE A 527 -28.48 24.70 -16.34
CA PHE A 527 -29.46 24.10 -15.43
C PHE A 527 -30.89 24.51 -15.78
N TYR A 528 -31.83 23.58 -15.61
CA TYR A 528 -33.27 23.82 -15.67
C TYR A 528 -33.99 22.98 -14.63
N THR A 529 -35.26 23.28 -14.39
CA THR A 529 -36.12 22.47 -13.50
C THR A 529 -37.05 21.62 -14.35
N ASP A 530 -37.05 20.30 -14.12
CA ASP A 530 -37.92 19.37 -14.84
C ASP A 530 -39.37 19.40 -14.33
N LYS A 531 -40.25 18.64 -14.97
CA LYS A 531 -41.68 18.51 -14.60
C LYS A 531 -41.90 18.00 -13.16
N ASN A 532 -40.92 17.32 -12.58
CA ASN A 532 -40.95 16.77 -11.23
C ASN A 532 -40.27 17.70 -10.21
N LYS A 533 -39.96 18.94 -10.60
CA LYS A 533 -39.25 19.93 -9.79
C LYS A 533 -37.79 19.55 -9.45
N LYS A 534 -37.17 18.63 -10.19
CA LYS A 534 -35.75 18.29 -10.03
C LYS A 534 -34.88 19.20 -10.89
N ILE A 535 -33.71 19.59 -10.38
CA ILE A 535 -32.73 20.42 -11.10
C ILE A 535 -31.95 19.52 -12.06
N ARG A 536 -32.03 19.73 -13.37
CA ARG A 536 -31.30 18.94 -14.39
C ARG A 536 -30.46 19.84 -15.28
N THR A 537 -29.64 19.26 -16.14
CA THR A 537 -28.92 20.03 -17.17
C THR A 537 -29.52 19.80 -18.56
N GLN A 538 -29.60 20.87 -19.37
CA GLN A 538 -30.18 20.79 -20.72
C GLN A 538 -29.32 19.96 -21.69
N THR A 539 -28.02 19.95 -21.45
CA THR A 539 -27.03 19.12 -22.15
C THR A 539 -26.21 18.35 -21.13
N ASN A 540 -25.44 17.36 -21.58
CA ASN A 540 -24.62 16.52 -20.71
C ASN A 540 -23.16 16.44 -21.19
N ARG A 541 -22.57 17.60 -21.51
CA ARG A 541 -21.17 17.68 -21.97
C ARG A 541 -20.18 17.38 -20.85
N SER A 542 -20.57 17.63 -19.61
CA SER A 542 -19.84 17.21 -18.40
C SER A 542 -19.85 15.68 -18.21
N GLY A 543 -20.75 14.96 -18.88
CA GLY A 543 -20.85 13.50 -18.81
C GLY A 543 -21.25 12.96 -17.45
N GLY A 544 -22.23 13.58 -16.82
CA GLY A 544 -22.80 13.15 -15.53
C GLY A 544 -21.98 13.51 -14.30
N ILE A 545 -20.82 14.18 -14.47
CA ILE A 545 -19.90 14.49 -13.37
C ILE A 545 -19.45 15.95 -13.47
N GLN A 546 -19.59 16.70 -12.38
CA GLN A 546 -19.16 18.09 -12.27
C GLN A 546 -18.36 18.29 -10.99
N GLY A 547 -17.16 18.86 -11.10
CA GLY A 547 -16.30 19.13 -9.95
C GLY A 547 -15.89 17.87 -9.16
N GLY A 548 -15.80 16.71 -9.82
CA GLY A 548 -15.49 15.45 -9.13
C GLY A 548 -16.68 14.65 -8.62
N ILE A 549 -17.90 15.19 -8.77
CA ILE A 549 -19.12 14.69 -8.11
C ILE A 549 -20.21 14.42 -9.15
N SER A 550 -20.93 13.30 -9.02
CA SER A 550 -22.05 12.98 -9.89
C SER A 550 -23.17 14.02 -9.77
N ASN A 551 -23.65 14.53 -10.91
CA ASN A 551 -24.68 15.57 -10.96
C ASN A 551 -26.11 15.00 -11.17
N GLY A 552 -26.24 13.68 -11.33
CA GLY A 552 -27.50 12.96 -11.52
C GLY A 552 -27.91 12.72 -12.97
N GLU A 553 -27.18 13.29 -13.93
CA GLU A 553 -27.31 12.93 -15.35
C GLU A 553 -26.59 11.61 -15.65
N ILE A 554 -26.82 11.04 -16.84
CA ILE A 554 -26.13 9.81 -17.26
C ILE A 554 -24.62 10.05 -17.24
N ILE A 555 -23.88 9.19 -16.56
CA ILE A 555 -22.42 9.21 -16.66
C ILE A 555 -22.05 8.53 -17.98
N THR A 556 -21.42 9.26 -18.90
CA THR A 556 -20.98 8.74 -20.20
C THR A 556 -19.48 8.83 -20.36
N MET A 557 -18.86 7.74 -20.77
CA MET A 557 -17.40 7.64 -20.87
C MET A 557 -16.97 6.77 -22.06
N ARG A 558 -15.78 7.05 -22.58
CA ARG A 558 -15.16 6.29 -23.67
C ARG A 558 -13.79 5.77 -23.27
N VAL A 559 -13.49 4.52 -23.64
CA VAL A 559 -12.25 3.84 -23.31
C VAL A 559 -11.60 3.32 -24.58
N ALA A 560 -10.38 3.79 -24.86
CA ALA A 560 -9.64 3.42 -26.06
C ALA A 560 -8.73 2.21 -25.78
N PHE A 561 -8.81 1.20 -26.65
CA PHE A 561 -7.99 -0.01 -26.60
C PHE A 561 -7.08 -0.08 -27.83
N LYS A 562 -5.78 -0.31 -27.60
CA LYS A 562 -4.82 -0.57 -28.68
C LYS A 562 -5.07 -1.93 -29.35
N PRO A 563 -4.57 -2.15 -30.58
CA PRO A 563 -4.54 -3.46 -31.19
C PRO A 563 -3.81 -4.51 -30.33
N THR A 564 -4.24 -5.77 -30.42
CA THR A 564 -3.57 -6.91 -29.78
C THR A 564 -2.12 -6.99 -30.28
N SER A 565 -1.15 -6.94 -29.37
CA SER A 565 0.26 -6.87 -29.77
C SER A 565 0.84 -8.18 -30.28
N THR A 566 0.22 -9.32 -29.97
CA THR A 566 0.61 -10.61 -30.54
C THR A 566 -0.13 -10.87 -31.85
N ILE A 567 0.61 -10.88 -32.94
CA ILE A 567 0.12 -11.05 -34.32
C ILE A 567 0.97 -12.11 -35.04
N ALA A 568 0.42 -12.71 -36.10
CA ALA A 568 1.09 -13.77 -36.87
C ALA A 568 2.16 -13.22 -37.82
N LYS A 569 2.24 -11.90 -37.99
CA LYS A 569 3.30 -11.23 -38.74
C LYS A 569 4.63 -11.30 -38.00
N LYS A 570 5.70 -11.37 -38.77
CA LYS A 570 7.09 -11.31 -38.28
C LYS A 570 7.38 -9.95 -37.66
N GLN A 571 7.98 -9.94 -36.48
CA GLN A 571 8.32 -8.72 -35.74
C GLN A 571 9.79 -8.76 -35.30
N ASN A 572 10.49 -7.64 -35.44
CA ASN A 572 11.84 -7.50 -34.90
C ASN A 572 11.76 -7.23 -33.40
N THR A 573 12.64 -7.86 -32.63
CA THR A 573 12.74 -7.68 -31.18
C THR A 573 14.12 -8.10 -30.68
N VAL A 574 14.33 -8.08 -29.37
CA VAL A 574 15.54 -8.60 -28.72
C VAL A 574 15.21 -9.70 -27.71
N ASN A 575 16.17 -10.56 -27.42
CA ASN A 575 16.10 -11.52 -26.32
C ASN A 575 16.70 -10.94 -25.02
N ARG A 576 16.77 -11.77 -23.97
CA ARG A 576 17.37 -11.39 -22.68
C ARG A 576 18.86 -11.06 -22.77
N ASP A 577 19.56 -11.69 -23.71
CA ASP A 577 20.98 -11.49 -23.98
C ASP A 577 21.24 -10.23 -24.84
N LYS A 578 20.19 -9.46 -25.13
CA LYS A 578 20.20 -8.23 -25.95
C LYS A 578 20.53 -8.47 -27.43
N GLU A 579 20.41 -9.71 -27.88
CA GLU A 579 20.62 -10.07 -29.29
C GLU A 579 19.36 -9.77 -30.09
N GLU A 580 19.56 -9.19 -31.27
CA GLU A 580 18.47 -8.92 -32.22
C GLU A 580 17.95 -10.23 -32.81
N ILE A 581 16.64 -10.45 -32.68
CA ILE A 581 15.96 -11.64 -33.18
C ILE A 581 14.64 -11.26 -33.86
N GLN A 582 14.09 -12.21 -34.62
CA GLN A 582 12.79 -12.03 -35.25
C GLN A 582 11.79 -13.03 -34.66
N LEU A 583 10.73 -12.48 -34.10
CA LEU A 583 9.66 -13.25 -33.49
C LEU A 583 8.51 -13.43 -34.48
N ILE A 584 8.06 -14.66 -34.67
CA ILE A 584 6.80 -14.99 -35.33
C ILE A 584 5.95 -15.68 -34.28
N ALA A 585 4.96 -14.97 -33.74
CA ALA A 585 4.08 -15.55 -32.73
C ALA A 585 3.11 -16.53 -33.41
N ARG A 586 3.37 -17.83 -33.22
CA ARG A 586 2.44 -18.90 -33.58
C ARG A 586 1.43 -19.06 -32.46
N GLY A 587 0.13 -19.00 -32.77
CA GLY A 587 -0.89 -19.20 -31.74
C GLY A 587 -2.24 -18.54 -32.01
N ARG A 588 -3.13 -18.74 -31.04
CA ARG A 588 -4.52 -18.27 -31.03
C ARG A 588 -4.59 -16.91 -30.33
N HIS A 589 -4.60 -15.82 -31.11
CA HIS A 589 -4.64 -14.44 -30.60
C HIS A 589 -5.92 -13.73 -31.02
N ASP A 590 -6.39 -12.80 -30.18
CA ASP A 590 -7.56 -11.96 -30.49
C ASP A 590 -7.21 -11.02 -31.65
N PRO A 591 -7.95 -11.03 -32.78
CA PRO A 591 -7.78 -10.02 -33.83
C PRO A 591 -8.31 -8.66 -33.39
N CYS A 592 -9.20 -8.62 -32.39
CA CYS A 592 -9.66 -7.42 -31.71
C CYS A 592 -10.13 -7.76 -30.29
N VAL A 593 -9.61 -7.07 -29.27
CA VAL A 593 -9.97 -7.30 -27.86
C VAL A 593 -11.26 -6.61 -27.43
N VAL A 594 -11.71 -5.63 -28.20
CA VAL A 594 -12.77 -4.67 -27.82
C VAL A 594 -14.12 -5.34 -27.50
N PRO A 595 -14.61 -6.34 -28.26
CA PRO A 595 -15.86 -7.03 -27.90
C PRO A 595 -15.81 -7.70 -26.52
N ARG A 596 -14.65 -8.26 -26.15
CA ARG A 596 -14.44 -8.90 -24.85
C ARG A 596 -14.20 -7.89 -23.72
N ALA A 597 -13.79 -6.67 -24.07
CA ALA A 597 -13.57 -5.60 -23.12
C ALA A 597 -14.88 -5.01 -22.56
N VAL A 598 -16.02 -5.16 -23.26
CA VAL A 598 -17.34 -4.67 -22.82
C VAL A 598 -17.68 -5.06 -21.37
N PRO A 599 -17.76 -6.36 -21.01
CA PRO A 599 -18.05 -6.77 -19.62
C PRO A 599 -16.94 -6.37 -18.64
N MET A 600 -15.70 -6.19 -19.11
CA MET A 600 -14.59 -5.73 -18.27
C MET A 600 -14.71 -4.25 -17.90
N VAL A 601 -15.15 -3.42 -18.85
CA VAL A 601 -15.43 -2.00 -18.64
C VAL A 601 -16.61 -1.83 -17.69
N GLU A 602 -17.72 -2.52 -17.93
CA GLU A 602 -18.88 -2.48 -17.03
C GLU A 602 -18.52 -2.88 -15.60
N ALA A 603 -17.73 -3.95 -15.44
CA ALA A 603 -17.28 -4.42 -14.14
C ALA A 603 -16.47 -3.36 -13.39
N MET A 604 -15.49 -2.73 -14.05
CA MET A 604 -14.66 -1.70 -13.40
C MET A 604 -15.45 -0.44 -13.04
N VAL A 605 -16.40 -0.02 -13.88
CA VAL A 605 -17.31 1.09 -13.55
C VAL A 605 -18.19 0.72 -12.35
N ALA A 606 -18.76 -0.49 -12.33
CA ALA A 606 -19.58 -0.93 -11.22
C ALA A 606 -18.81 -0.99 -9.90
N LEU A 607 -17.55 -1.44 -9.93
CA LEU A 607 -16.69 -1.47 -8.74
C LEU A 607 -16.46 -0.05 -8.17
N VAL A 608 -16.16 0.93 -9.02
CA VAL A 608 -16.01 2.33 -8.59
C VAL A 608 -17.31 2.86 -7.99
N LEU A 609 -18.44 2.65 -8.68
CA LEU A 609 -19.72 3.17 -8.23
C LEU A 609 -20.18 2.57 -6.89
N VAL A 610 -19.96 1.26 -6.65
CA VAL A 610 -20.26 0.65 -5.34
C VAL A 610 -19.35 1.19 -4.24
N ASP A 611 -18.07 1.35 -4.53
CA ASP A 611 -17.10 1.88 -3.56
C ASP A 611 -17.47 3.32 -3.14
N GLN A 612 -17.83 4.16 -4.10
CA GLN A 612 -18.25 5.55 -3.87
C GLN A 612 -19.63 5.63 -3.22
N LEU A 613 -20.55 4.74 -3.57
CA LEU A 613 -21.84 4.58 -2.90
C LEU A 613 -21.65 4.26 -1.40
N MET A 614 -20.73 3.34 -1.07
CA MET A 614 -20.42 3.01 0.31
C MET A 614 -19.76 4.19 1.05
N ALA A 615 -18.82 4.89 0.39
CA ALA A 615 -18.20 6.10 0.94
C ALA A 615 -19.25 7.17 1.28
N GLN A 616 -20.22 7.39 0.39
CA GLN A 616 -21.32 8.33 0.59
C GLN A 616 -22.14 7.98 1.83
N TYR A 617 -22.51 6.71 2.01
CA TYR A 617 -23.22 6.28 3.21
C TYR A 617 -22.39 6.46 4.48
N SER A 618 -21.11 6.10 4.44
CA SER A 618 -20.22 6.18 5.60
C SER A 618 -19.98 7.62 6.05
N GLN A 619 -19.76 8.54 5.12
CA GLN A 619 -19.37 9.91 5.43
C GLN A 619 -20.56 10.87 5.52
N CYS A 620 -21.49 10.80 4.56
CA CYS A 620 -22.51 11.82 4.38
C CYS A 620 -23.87 11.45 4.98
N HIS A 621 -24.11 10.19 5.33
CA HIS A 621 -25.35 9.74 5.98
C HIS A 621 -25.18 9.45 7.49
N LEU A 622 -24.03 9.82 8.07
CA LEU A 622 -23.82 9.78 9.52
C LEU A 622 -24.75 10.76 10.26
N LEU A 623 -25.09 11.89 9.62
CA LEU A 623 -26.05 12.86 10.09
C LEU A 623 -27.27 12.88 9.16
N PRO A 624 -28.45 13.35 9.63
CA PRO A 624 -29.60 13.57 8.76
C PRO A 624 -29.25 14.50 7.60
N ILE A 625 -29.67 14.13 6.39
CA ILE A 625 -29.46 14.97 5.21
C ILE A 625 -30.25 16.28 5.32
N ASN A 626 -29.83 17.30 4.58
CA ASN A 626 -30.61 18.53 4.38
C ASN A 626 -31.58 18.34 3.19
N PRO A 627 -32.88 18.05 3.42
CA PRO A 627 -33.83 17.76 2.35
C PRO A 627 -34.15 18.98 1.47
N ALA A 628 -33.74 20.19 1.85
CA ALA A 628 -33.86 21.37 0.99
C ALA A 628 -32.84 21.36 -0.16
N LEU A 629 -31.73 20.62 -0.02
CA LEU A 629 -30.62 20.62 -0.98
C LEU A 629 -30.20 19.21 -1.44
N GLN A 630 -30.46 18.18 -0.63
CA GLN A 630 -30.01 16.80 -0.85
C GLN A 630 -31.20 15.87 -1.13
N GLU A 631 -31.01 14.94 -2.06
CA GLU A 631 -31.98 13.87 -2.35
C GLU A 631 -31.69 12.63 -1.49
N VAL A 632 -32.74 11.94 -1.03
CA VAL A 632 -32.60 10.65 -0.34
C VAL A 632 -32.21 9.59 -1.36
N MET A 633 -31.19 8.80 -1.02
CA MET A 633 -30.84 7.60 -1.77
C MET A 633 -31.77 6.46 -1.38
N GLU A 634 -32.71 6.12 -2.25
CA GLU A 634 -33.70 5.08 -1.98
C GLU A 634 -33.21 3.70 -2.47
N LEU A 635 -33.24 2.71 -1.57
CA LEU A 635 -33.19 1.30 -1.96
C LEU A 635 -34.55 0.90 -2.53
N LYS A 636 -34.55 0.37 -3.76
CA LYS A 636 -35.69 -0.38 -4.27
C LYS A 636 -35.84 -1.65 -3.41
N SER A 637 -37.06 -1.92 -2.94
CA SER A 637 -37.33 -3.07 -2.07
C SER A 637 -36.77 -4.35 -2.68
N LEU A 638 -36.02 -5.13 -1.90
CA LEU A 638 -35.68 -6.51 -2.23
C LEU A 638 -36.99 -7.30 -2.30
N SER A 639 -37.59 -7.41 -3.47
CA SER A 639 -38.71 -8.33 -3.67
C SER A 639 -38.16 -9.74 -3.44
N HIS A 640 -38.64 -10.42 -2.39
CA HIS A 640 -38.40 -11.85 -2.20
C HIS A 640 -38.96 -12.60 -3.42
N HIS A 641 -38.07 -13.04 -4.31
CA HIS A 641 -38.37 -13.99 -5.37
C HIS A 641 -37.58 -15.26 -5.15
#